data_AF-A0A8S2D0R9-F1
#
_entry.id   AF-A0A8S2D0R9-F1
#
_cell.length_a   1.000
_cell.length_b   1.000
_cell.length_c   1.000
_cell.angle_alpha   90.00
_cell.angle_beta   90.00
_cell.angle_gamma   90.00
#
_symmetry.space_group_name_H-M   'P 1'
#
loop_
_entity.id
_entity.type
_entity.pdbx_description
1 polymer ?
#
loop_
_entity_poly.entity_id
_entity_poly.type
_entity_poly.pdbx_seq_one_letter_code
_entity_poly.pdbx_strand_id
1 'polypeptide(L)'
;ALYHLSSNLDPSSVSIKYLHNQHHISDDLHYPNRQFLKQYISVGVANDNNSSCLSSSNNAALGTTMSPQLSLSNEHFVPLWPLDEEDDENNNSLILPNNNYHLKNDEWLSSDINNGFIRLYDPTLCGNNNSQRSKLIPCTIWTTVEQIYSRLSRQLNSQTWYVQYNGGRLKHLNSYDKPLFIQYEYLLSIGFNNVKRIQQEGQKHDLKYLIRFLTDDDANPFVVELTRANVEEVRLKDKLFCLKLSIDGHGSLFMALNNDEEYSQWLKRMRKTTNKLPDIADYSSSHLELIPKDLFMNQTLSVLNLRHNNIRMRPTEADQYTVGMLVGRFICDLHRLFELNLTSNRITTIPAEIEKLQCLELLHLQNNCISMLPVEIENLKRLRDITLAFNHFKEIPISLTKLTDIRCSDVTALFLAGNHIKKINVQVVKHLEYCRHIDLRMNSLKLNDNEQLLINNLIHLTHLDLSNNQIFTLDLRSLIALEHLRCSRNRIEQLILAGHSLRRIHASHNTRSYLRLDLSSYWLFLFYLFRNDFHSLPEWLNDENDSLERLIANHNRLTLLPNKFFTSNKQLRYVRLDHNYLLCLPDRATNSCIETLLLHHNRIEQLPLNMLKHMHRLRILNLSNNQLSSLPAANDRSDLNKLQEIYLTCNDLNDDIYHTLSCYERLKILHLAYNHLEHINESAISKLISLTELNLSGNSLQILPMDGLNKMENLEILCVHSNQLKIIPDFRKLKLLKVIDLSFNQIKINTIENLFPPSLTVLDLACNQEINIEKQILENLSNKTVSLVNVSALPLVLNNNFNSSLWSVGFAQSSGIRNRLSITTVNETNFHYSSHEALFAMFDGGHNNEVPSILQNKLPDILQNEYEQCEQSNIYLKYTFLALQKRLKTTGQRLGAAATVIHIRPLSRDLSNDNTNINNNNSNRSHYSSTTTSSTVSSSSISNDCRFELNVANVGHCEAFLCRSGVVHPLTRRFTLPNDKIEYKRIRKTNIIINEDNMINAVTSQTRMLGCTFLYPAIVPNPDISSFVLGKTDEFFIIANNLLWQYLSHDEAVREIRQISNPISASKRLIDLAQSYGAKENLTVLIVRFHFDKYQLQKTSSARFYDQLQQQQPLQRERRTYSTSSNKFDGMIPSSQCDGSVAVVFQTHTATSAIVCVQIYDGIISVSTVLKRGSKIRVAVV
;
A
#
# COMPACT_ATOMS: atom_id res chain seq x y z
N ALA A 1 22.13 48.18 -16.00
CA ALA A 1 22.28 49.62 -15.69
C ALA A 1 21.76 49.85 -14.28
N LEU A 2 22.38 50.76 -13.49
CA LEU A 2 22.17 50.98 -12.04
C LEU A 2 22.61 49.75 -11.19
N TYR A 3 23.71 49.71 -10.40
CA TYR A 3 24.67 50.67 -9.83
C TYR A 3 24.27 51.42 -8.53
N HIS A 4 25.15 51.29 -7.51
CA HIS A 4 25.17 51.86 -6.15
C HIS A 4 24.04 51.38 -5.20
N LEU A 5 24.31 51.05 -3.92
CA LEU A 5 25.24 51.65 -2.95
C LEU A 5 26.15 50.67 -2.17
N SER A 6 27.34 51.18 -1.84
CA SER A 6 28.27 50.71 -0.79
C SER A 6 27.95 51.45 0.54
N SER A 7 28.53 51.27 1.74
CA SER A 7 29.69 50.53 2.30
C SER A 7 29.68 50.73 3.85
N ASN A 8 30.59 50.08 4.59
CA ASN A 8 31.00 50.35 6.00
C ASN A 8 30.06 49.77 7.10
N LEU A 9 30.52 49.17 8.21
CA LEU A 9 31.89 49.04 8.81
C LEU A 9 32.02 47.71 9.60
N ASP A 10 33.26 47.35 9.95
CA ASP A 10 33.73 46.06 10.53
C ASP A 10 34.36 46.31 11.95
N PRO A 11 35.15 45.43 12.60
CA PRO A 11 34.70 44.33 13.48
C PRO A 11 35.27 44.31 14.94
N SER A 12 34.52 43.75 15.90
CA SER A 12 35.02 43.08 17.15
C SER A 12 33.83 42.62 18.00
N SER A 13 33.77 41.45 18.66
CA SER A 13 34.72 40.34 18.82
C SER A 13 34.02 39.07 19.37
N VAL A 14 34.72 37.92 19.35
CA VAL A 14 34.46 36.67 20.13
C VAL A 14 33.41 35.66 19.59
N SER A 15 33.90 34.70 18.77
CA SER A 15 33.86 33.22 18.96
C SER A 15 32.49 32.49 19.18
N ILE A 16 32.18 31.31 18.62
CA ILE A 16 32.98 30.22 18.02
C ILE A 16 32.07 29.25 17.23
N LYS A 17 32.65 28.38 16.37
CA LYS A 17 32.06 27.19 15.68
C LYS A 17 31.05 27.42 14.53
N TYR A 18 31.63 27.62 13.34
CA TYR A 18 31.04 27.13 12.09
C TYR A 18 31.07 25.59 12.03
N LEU A 19 29.99 24.98 11.57
CA LEU A 19 29.99 23.62 10.99
C LEU A 19 29.10 23.66 9.73
N HIS A 20 29.70 23.35 8.58
CA HIS A 20 28.98 23.27 7.31
C HIS A 20 27.97 22.12 7.33
N ASN A 21 26.76 22.39 6.88
CA ASN A 21 26.05 21.53 5.93
C ASN A 21 24.89 22.29 5.26
N GLN A 22 25.09 22.69 4.01
CA GLN A 22 24.01 23.01 3.08
C GLN A 22 24.06 22.02 1.92
N HIS A 23 22.94 21.35 1.66
CA HIS A 23 22.31 21.30 0.33
C HIS A 23 21.01 20.49 0.41
N HIS A 24 19.91 21.17 0.72
CA HIS A 24 18.60 20.87 0.13
C HIS A 24 17.87 22.20 0.02
N ILE A 25 17.57 22.61 -1.21
CA ILE A 25 16.67 23.73 -1.51
C ILE A 25 15.34 23.11 -1.91
N SER A 26 14.29 23.46 -1.17
CA SER A 26 12.90 23.26 -1.55
C SER A 26 12.15 24.50 -1.06
N ASP A 27 11.58 25.26 -1.97
CA ASP A 27 11.02 26.58 -1.66
C ASP A 27 9.82 26.51 -0.70
N ASP A 28 9.80 27.44 0.25
CA ASP A 28 8.75 27.61 1.23
C ASP A 28 7.48 28.23 0.64
N LEU A 29 6.34 27.58 0.88
CA LEU A 29 5.05 28.25 1.00
C LEU A 29 4.52 28.01 2.42
N HIS A 30 4.92 28.91 3.32
CA HIS A 30 4.50 28.92 4.72
C HIS A 30 3.00 29.21 4.85
N TYR A 31 2.26 28.33 5.55
CA TYR A 31 1.03 28.66 6.25
C TYR A 31 1.09 28.12 7.69
N PRO A 32 1.00 28.97 8.72
CA PRO A 32 0.98 28.53 10.11
C PRO A 32 -0.45 28.16 10.53
N ASN A 33 -0.62 27.00 11.20
CA ASN A 33 -1.42 26.87 12.42
C ASN A 33 -1.47 25.41 12.92
N ARG A 34 -0.51 25.05 13.79
CA ARG A 34 -0.67 23.96 14.76
C ARG A 34 -0.90 24.58 16.14
N GLN A 35 -2.16 24.82 16.49
CA GLN A 35 -2.65 24.85 17.88
C GLN A 35 -4.17 25.08 17.86
N PHE A 36 -4.93 24.10 18.35
CA PHE A 36 -6.05 24.25 19.30
C PHE A 36 -6.82 22.91 19.37
N LEU A 37 -6.66 22.25 20.52
CA LEU A 37 -7.47 21.14 21.01
C LEU A 37 -8.20 21.66 22.26
N LYS A 38 -9.39 21.11 22.58
CA LYS A 38 -10.42 21.58 23.55
C LYS A 38 -11.47 22.51 22.93
N GLN A 39 -12.77 22.51 23.28
CA GLN A 39 -13.62 21.66 24.17
C GLN A 39 -15.12 22.00 23.89
N TYR A 40 -16.05 21.31 24.57
CA TYR A 40 -17.51 21.58 24.73
C TYR A 40 -18.45 21.20 23.57
N ILE A 41 -19.72 20.75 23.72
CA ILE A 41 -20.60 20.18 24.81
C ILE A 41 -22.07 20.71 24.80
N SER A 42 -22.98 19.73 24.67
CA SER A 42 -24.45 19.46 24.79
C SER A 42 -25.65 20.44 24.91
N VAL A 43 -26.80 19.87 24.45
CA VAL A 43 -28.24 20.10 24.73
C VAL A 43 -28.91 21.30 24.02
N GLY A 44 -30.18 21.27 23.53
CA GLY A 44 -31.18 20.19 23.36
C GLY A 44 -32.64 20.59 23.75
N VAL A 45 -33.64 20.04 23.02
CA VAL A 45 -35.10 19.91 23.37
C VAL A 45 -36.10 21.07 23.10
N ALA A 46 -37.08 20.80 22.19
CA ALA A 46 -38.56 21.03 22.19
C ALA A 46 -39.23 22.37 22.67
N ASN A 47 -40.53 22.67 22.51
CA ASN A 47 -41.71 21.95 21.96
C ASN A 47 -42.87 22.92 21.58
N ASP A 48 -44.03 22.34 21.21
CA ASP A 48 -45.43 22.83 21.40
C ASP A 48 -46.19 23.62 20.29
N ASN A 49 -47.19 22.91 19.72
CA ASN A 49 -48.63 23.26 19.63
C ASN A 49 -49.08 24.49 18.77
N ASN A 50 -50.26 24.52 18.13
CA ASN A 50 -51.52 23.83 18.46
C ASN A 50 -52.55 23.75 17.30
N SER A 51 -53.48 22.79 17.42
CA SER A 51 -54.94 22.85 17.06
C SER A 51 -55.47 23.18 15.64
N SER A 52 -56.02 22.13 14.98
CA SER A 52 -57.48 21.88 14.84
C SER A 52 -58.29 22.11 13.53
N CYS A 53 -59.12 21.08 13.24
CA CYS A 53 -60.53 21.10 12.80
C CYS A 53 -60.99 21.04 11.31
N LEU A 54 -61.78 19.98 11.03
CA LEU A 54 -63.01 19.90 10.18
C LEU A 54 -62.89 20.08 8.64
N SER A 55 -63.72 19.47 7.77
CA SER A 55 -64.64 18.31 7.85
C SER A 55 -65.20 17.92 6.45
N SER A 56 -65.90 16.78 6.38
CA SER A 56 -67.08 16.50 5.51
C SER A 56 -66.96 16.46 3.96
N SER A 57 -66.80 15.25 3.41
CA SER A 57 -67.78 14.47 2.60
C SER A 57 -68.69 15.14 1.53
N ASN A 58 -68.71 14.56 0.31
CA ASN A 58 -69.89 14.20 -0.54
C ASN A 58 -69.49 14.16 -2.05
N ASN A 59 -70.12 13.39 -2.96
CA ASN A 59 -70.80 12.08 -2.89
C ASN A 59 -71.04 11.53 -4.33
N ALA A 60 -71.31 10.23 -4.46
CA ALA A 60 -72.18 9.57 -5.45
C ALA A 60 -71.94 9.63 -7.01
N ALA A 61 -71.44 8.51 -7.55
CA ALA A 61 -72.25 7.43 -8.19
C ALA A 61 -72.47 7.30 -9.73
N LEU A 62 -72.61 6.00 -10.12
CA LEU A 62 -73.24 5.39 -11.31
C LEU A 62 -72.50 5.48 -12.68
N GLY A 63 -72.39 4.39 -13.47
CA GLY A 63 -72.72 2.97 -13.22
C GLY A 63 -72.78 2.11 -14.51
N THR A 64 -72.82 0.77 -14.35
CA THR A 64 -73.20 -0.28 -15.35
C THR A 64 -72.29 -0.53 -16.57
N THR A 65 -72.18 -1.72 -17.19
CA THR A 65 -71.94 -3.13 -16.74
C THR A 65 -71.93 -4.02 -17.98
N MET A 66 -70.96 -4.94 -18.15
CA MET A 66 -71.18 -6.38 -18.46
C MET A 66 -69.88 -7.12 -18.82
N SER A 67 -69.85 -8.41 -18.43
CA SER A 67 -68.84 -9.45 -18.73
C SER A 67 -69.62 -10.77 -18.95
N PRO A 68 -69.05 -11.86 -19.51
CA PRO A 68 -68.11 -12.71 -18.74
C PRO A 68 -67.03 -13.50 -19.53
N GLN A 69 -65.96 -13.92 -18.80
CA GLN A 69 -65.17 -15.19 -18.91
C GLN A 69 -64.55 -15.63 -20.26
N LEU A 70 -63.31 -16.17 -20.36
CA LEU A 70 -62.40 -16.76 -19.34
C LEU A 70 -60.93 -16.84 -19.86
N SER A 71 -59.93 -16.59 -18.99
CA SER A 71 -58.48 -17.03 -19.07
C SER A 71 -57.60 -16.62 -20.27
N LEU A 72 -56.29 -16.35 -20.20
CA LEU A 72 -55.22 -16.11 -19.19
C LEU A 72 -53.99 -15.61 -20.03
N SER A 73 -52.99 -14.85 -19.61
CA SER A 73 -52.75 -13.91 -18.48
C SER A 73 -51.35 -13.28 -18.67
N ASN A 74 -51.16 -11.98 -18.41
CA ASN A 74 -49.83 -11.33 -18.36
C ASN A 74 -49.86 -10.06 -17.48
N GLU A 75 -48.68 -9.58 -17.06
CA GLU A 75 -48.40 -8.30 -16.37
C GLU A 75 -48.61 -8.16 -14.83
N HIS A 76 -48.11 -7.02 -14.33
CA HIS A 76 -47.62 -6.74 -12.98
C HIS A 76 -48.67 -6.75 -11.87
N PHE A 77 -48.27 -7.18 -10.67
CA PHE A 77 -48.99 -6.84 -9.43
C PHE A 77 -48.07 -6.40 -8.29
N VAL A 78 -48.48 -5.29 -7.67
CA VAL A 78 -48.03 -4.78 -6.39
C VAL A 78 -48.69 -5.61 -5.27
N PRO A 79 -47.97 -6.03 -4.22
CA PRO A 79 -48.60 -6.41 -2.97
C PRO A 79 -48.83 -5.16 -2.11
N LEU A 80 -50.04 -4.62 -2.19
CA LEU A 80 -50.63 -3.94 -1.04
C LEU A 80 -50.94 -5.01 0.00
N TRP A 81 -50.51 -4.83 1.26
CA TRP A 81 -51.09 -5.59 2.36
C TRP A 81 -52.48 -5.03 2.72
N PRO A 82 -53.41 -5.85 3.22
CA PRO A 82 -54.74 -5.38 3.57
C PRO A 82 -54.70 -4.39 4.73
N LEU A 83 -55.51 -3.33 4.61
CA LEU A 83 -56.07 -2.63 5.75
C LEU A 83 -57.45 -3.25 5.99
N ASP A 84 -57.51 -4.19 6.92
CA ASP A 84 -58.75 -4.50 7.63
C ASP A 84 -58.50 -4.19 9.11
N GLU A 85 -59.26 -3.23 9.62
CA GLU A 85 -59.42 -2.99 11.05
C GLU A 85 -60.48 -4.00 11.55
N GLU A 86 -60.07 -5.01 12.31
CA GLU A 86 -60.94 -5.60 13.32
C GLU A 86 -60.20 -5.58 14.66
N ASP A 87 -60.94 -5.20 15.70
CA ASP A 87 -60.44 -5.06 17.06
C ASP A 87 -59.97 -6.40 17.63
N ASP A 88 -58.71 -6.47 18.03
CA ASP A 88 -58.28 -7.43 19.04
C ASP A 88 -57.19 -6.82 19.93
N GLU A 89 -57.64 -5.97 20.87
CA GLU A 89 -56.85 -5.51 22.02
C GLU A 89 -56.46 -6.69 22.95
N ASN A 90 -55.75 -7.73 22.48
CA ASN A 90 -55.07 -8.71 23.37
C ASN A 90 -54.10 -9.70 22.68
N ASN A 91 -53.27 -9.28 21.72
CA ASN A 91 -52.15 -10.13 21.26
C ASN A 91 -50.74 -9.50 21.35
N ASN A 92 -50.34 -9.22 22.60
CA ASN A 92 -48.94 -9.13 23.00
C ASN A 92 -48.21 -10.49 22.84
N SER A 93 -47.90 -10.94 21.62
CA SER A 93 -47.18 -12.22 21.44
C SER A 93 -46.32 -12.39 20.17
N LEU A 94 -45.90 -11.32 19.48
CA LEU A 94 -44.68 -11.39 18.65
C LEU A 94 -43.45 -11.33 19.56
N ILE A 95 -43.15 -12.48 20.17
CA ILE A 95 -42.03 -12.70 21.09
C ILE A 95 -40.71 -12.56 20.34
N LEU A 96 -40.16 -11.34 20.32
CA LEU A 96 -38.75 -11.09 20.02
C LEU A 96 -37.88 -11.84 21.05
N PRO A 97 -36.73 -12.42 20.68
CA PRO A 97 -36.01 -13.34 21.58
C PRO A 97 -35.46 -12.65 22.83
N ASN A 98 -36.11 -12.89 23.97
CA ASN A 98 -35.64 -12.47 25.29
C ASN A 98 -34.46 -13.34 25.76
N ASN A 99 -33.24 -12.81 25.65
CA ASN A 99 -32.00 -13.13 26.41
C ASN A 99 -31.53 -14.59 26.64
N ASN A 100 -32.21 -15.63 26.14
CA ASN A 100 -31.82 -17.05 26.25
C ASN A 100 -32.06 -17.76 24.90
N TYR A 101 -31.13 -18.47 24.24
CA TYR A 101 -29.67 -18.57 24.31
C TYR A 101 -29.23 -18.94 22.87
N HIS A 102 -28.45 -18.09 22.18
CA HIS A 102 -27.83 -18.28 20.84
C HIS A 102 -28.65 -18.93 19.68
N LEU A 103 -29.07 -20.20 19.79
CA LEU A 103 -29.75 -20.99 18.75
C LEU A 103 -30.92 -20.25 18.04
N LYS A 104 -31.82 -19.63 18.81
CA LYS A 104 -32.98 -18.89 18.25
C LYS A 104 -32.59 -17.66 17.43
N ASN A 105 -31.43 -17.06 17.69
CA ASN A 105 -30.95 -15.93 16.89
C ASN A 105 -30.44 -16.40 15.53
N ASP A 106 -29.77 -17.56 15.47
CA ASP A 106 -29.26 -18.11 14.22
C ASP A 106 -30.39 -18.67 13.34
N GLU A 107 -31.45 -19.23 13.94
CA GLU A 107 -32.72 -19.55 13.24
C GLU A 107 -33.39 -18.29 12.65
N TRP A 108 -33.46 -17.19 13.40
CA TRP A 108 -34.05 -15.93 12.92
C TRP A 108 -33.20 -15.21 11.85
N LEU A 109 -31.88 -15.31 11.92
CA LEU A 109 -30.99 -14.79 10.88
C LEU A 109 -31.02 -15.64 9.60
N SER A 110 -31.15 -16.96 9.73
CA SER A 110 -31.17 -17.87 8.58
C SER A 110 -32.52 -17.90 7.83
N SER A 111 -33.59 -17.39 8.42
CA SER A 111 -34.93 -17.36 7.80
C SER A 111 -35.11 -16.26 6.74
N ASP A 112 -34.48 -15.09 6.88
CA ASP A 112 -34.46 -14.03 5.87
C ASP A 112 -33.11 -13.28 5.87
N ILE A 113 -32.54 -13.08 4.67
CA ILE A 113 -31.34 -12.28 4.42
C ILE A 113 -31.47 -10.81 4.86
N ASN A 114 -32.70 -10.30 4.95
CA ASN A 114 -33.01 -8.94 5.38
C ASN A 114 -32.91 -8.76 6.90
N ASN A 115 -32.94 -9.85 7.68
CA ASN A 115 -32.83 -9.82 9.14
C ASN A 115 -31.38 -9.59 9.57
N GLY A 116 -31.16 -8.86 10.65
CA GLY A 116 -29.84 -8.67 11.21
C GLY A 116 -29.83 -7.95 12.54
N PHE A 117 -28.62 -7.67 13.03
CA PHE A 117 -28.42 -6.94 14.27
C PHE A 117 -27.54 -5.71 14.02
N ILE A 118 -27.95 -4.58 14.62
CA ILE A 118 -27.06 -3.43 14.83
C ILE A 118 -26.62 -3.39 16.29
N ARG A 119 -25.46 -2.79 16.55
CA ARG A 119 -24.97 -2.56 17.91
C ARG A 119 -24.91 -1.06 18.20
N LEU A 120 -25.76 -0.63 19.12
CA LEU A 120 -25.86 0.76 19.58
C LEU A 120 -24.98 0.94 20.82
N TYR A 121 -24.11 1.95 20.78
CA TYR A 121 -23.21 2.32 21.86
C TYR A 121 -23.77 3.53 22.59
N ASP A 122 -24.07 3.36 23.87
CA ASP A 122 -24.64 4.38 24.75
C ASP A 122 -23.65 4.64 25.88
N PRO A 123 -23.07 5.86 25.99
CA PRO A 123 -22.12 6.21 27.04
C PRO A 123 -22.69 6.09 28.46
N THR A 124 -24.01 6.23 28.63
CA THR A 124 -24.68 6.36 29.93
C THR A 124 -24.93 5.02 30.62
N LEU A 125 -24.75 3.89 29.92
CA LEU A 125 -24.90 2.54 30.45
C LEU A 125 -23.76 2.17 31.43
N CYS A 126 -23.92 2.53 32.69
CA CYS A 126 -22.97 2.23 33.75
C CYS A 126 -22.80 0.72 34.02
N GLY A 127 -21.58 0.23 33.81
CA GLY A 127 -21.13 -1.11 34.17
C GLY A 127 -19.61 -1.24 34.00
N ASN A 128 -18.94 -1.95 34.90
CA ASN A 128 -17.47 -2.02 34.95
C ASN A 128 -16.82 -2.83 33.80
N ASN A 129 -17.62 -3.38 32.87
CA ASN A 129 -17.14 -4.14 31.72
C ASN A 129 -17.50 -3.46 30.39
N ASN A 130 -16.52 -3.38 29.48
CA ASN A 130 -16.65 -2.81 28.13
C ASN A 130 -17.73 -3.46 27.24
N SER A 131 -18.31 -4.60 27.64
CA SER A 131 -19.42 -5.26 26.97
C SER A 131 -20.80 -4.66 27.33
N GLN A 132 -20.95 -4.05 28.51
CA GLN A 132 -22.24 -3.54 29.01
C GLN A 132 -22.62 -2.15 28.44
N ARG A 133 -21.66 -1.41 27.88
CA ARG A 133 -21.88 -0.09 27.22
C ARG A 133 -22.42 -0.18 25.79
N SER A 134 -23.03 -1.30 25.41
CA SER A 134 -23.59 -1.47 24.06
C SER A 134 -24.75 -2.46 24.03
N LYS A 135 -25.84 -2.07 23.37
CA LYS A 135 -27.03 -2.91 23.18
C LYS A 135 -27.03 -3.50 21.77
N LEU A 136 -27.39 -4.78 21.65
CA LEU A 136 -27.60 -5.44 20.36
C LEU A 136 -29.09 -5.38 20.02
N ILE A 137 -29.43 -4.88 18.84
CA ILE A 137 -30.82 -4.57 18.45
C ILE A 137 -31.18 -5.39 17.20
N PRO A 138 -32.16 -6.32 17.28
CA PRO A 138 -32.70 -7.01 16.11
C PRO A 138 -33.50 -6.03 15.26
N CYS A 139 -33.21 -5.99 13.96
CA CYS A 139 -33.86 -5.14 12.98
C CYS A 139 -33.79 -5.75 11.58
N THR A 140 -34.52 -5.17 10.63
CA THR A 140 -34.41 -5.50 9.20
C THR A 140 -33.69 -4.39 8.45
N ILE A 141 -33.23 -4.63 7.22
CA ILE A 141 -32.64 -3.58 6.38
C ILE A 141 -33.61 -2.42 6.09
N TRP A 142 -34.91 -2.62 6.30
CA TRP A 142 -35.95 -1.62 6.09
C TRP A 142 -36.30 -0.81 7.34
N THR A 143 -35.90 -1.28 8.53
CA THR A 143 -36.27 -0.67 9.81
C THR A 143 -35.55 0.68 10.01
N THR A 144 -36.32 1.73 10.27
CA THR A 144 -35.81 3.10 10.44
C THR A 144 -35.34 3.39 11.87
N VAL A 145 -34.55 4.46 12.06
CA VAL A 145 -34.17 4.96 13.40
C VAL A 145 -35.41 5.21 14.26
N GLU A 146 -36.44 5.84 13.71
CA GLU A 146 -37.71 6.12 14.39
C GLU A 146 -38.41 4.85 14.91
N GLN A 147 -38.49 3.80 14.07
CA GLN A 147 -39.08 2.51 14.46
C GLN A 147 -38.27 1.76 15.51
N ILE A 148 -36.96 1.99 15.57
CA ILE A 148 -36.09 1.42 16.61
C ILE A 148 -36.24 2.21 17.91
N TYR A 149 -36.30 3.54 17.82
CA TYR A 149 -36.50 4.42 18.97
C TYR A 149 -37.87 4.19 19.62
N SER A 150 -38.96 4.07 18.87
CA SER A 150 -40.30 3.83 19.46
C SER A 150 -40.33 2.53 20.28
N ARG A 151 -39.73 1.44 19.76
CA ARG A 151 -39.57 0.15 20.45
C ARG A 151 -38.69 0.20 21.69
N LEU A 152 -37.65 1.04 21.69
CA LEU A 152 -36.65 1.13 22.76
C LEU A 152 -36.76 2.39 23.63
N SER A 153 -37.84 3.16 23.47
CA SER A 153 -38.09 4.46 24.11
C SER A 153 -38.00 4.43 25.63
N ARG A 154 -38.38 3.32 26.27
CA ARG A 154 -38.25 3.10 27.73
C ARG A 154 -36.82 2.77 28.20
N GLN A 155 -35.85 2.68 27.28
CA GLN A 155 -34.49 2.18 27.53
C GLN A 155 -33.36 3.01 26.90
N LEU A 156 -33.68 4.11 26.22
CA LEU A 156 -32.71 4.99 25.56
C LEU A 156 -32.96 6.43 26.02
N ASN A 157 -31.92 7.10 26.51
CA ASN A 157 -32.05 8.43 27.08
C ASN A 157 -32.12 9.54 25.99
N SER A 158 -31.48 9.33 24.84
CA SER A 158 -31.37 10.32 23.77
C SER A 158 -32.08 9.90 22.47
N GLN A 159 -32.65 10.90 21.78
CA GLN A 159 -33.25 10.77 20.45
C GLN A 159 -32.24 10.95 19.31
N THR A 160 -31.04 11.50 19.57
CA THR A 160 -30.06 11.78 18.52
C THR A 160 -29.15 10.58 18.27
N TRP A 161 -29.06 10.17 17.01
CA TRP A 161 -28.32 8.98 16.58
C TRP A 161 -27.21 9.39 15.62
N TYR A 162 -26.03 8.80 15.81
CA TYR A 162 -24.87 9.01 14.95
C TYR A 162 -24.29 7.69 14.47
N VAL A 163 -23.76 7.68 13.25
CA VAL A 163 -22.90 6.60 12.74
C VAL A 163 -21.45 7.11 12.63
N GLN A 164 -20.50 6.29 13.08
CA GLN A 164 -19.07 6.52 12.86
C GLN A 164 -18.48 5.36 12.08
N TYR A 165 -17.84 5.67 10.95
CA TYR A 165 -17.01 4.71 10.21
C TYR A 165 -15.56 4.86 10.67
N ASN A 166 -14.89 3.74 10.95
CA ASN A 166 -13.43 3.67 11.11
C ASN A 166 -12.82 4.67 12.11
N GLY A 167 -13.56 5.10 13.14
CA GLY A 167 -13.11 6.12 14.10
C GLY A 167 -13.08 7.56 13.58
N GLY A 168 -13.55 7.81 12.36
CA GLY A 168 -13.56 9.12 11.70
C GLY A 168 -14.63 10.10 12.21
N ARG A 169 -15.06 11.04 11.37
CA ARG A 169 -16.13 11.99 11.74
C ARG A 169 -17.46 11.26 11.96
N LEU A 170 -18.25 11.77 12.90
CA LEU A 170 -19.63 11.32 13.13
C LEU A 170 -20.54 11.87 12.03
N LYS A 171 -21.41 11.01 11.48
CA LYS A 171 -22.53 11.43 10.64
C LYS A 171 -23.81 11.31 11.48
N HIS A 172 -24.59 12.39 11.56
CA HIS A 172 -25.94 12.36 12.14
C HIS A 172 -26.87 11.47 11.28
N LEU A 173 -27.73 10.69 11.94
CA LEU A 173 -28.77 9.87 11.31
C LEU A 173 -30.13 10.52 11.49
N ASN A 174 -30.87 10.64 10.41
CA ASN A 174 -32.24 11.16 10.41
C ASN A 174 -33.23 10.07 10.86
N SER A 175 -34.45 10.46 11.27
CA SER A 175 -35.52 9.54 11.67
C SER A 175 -35.78 8.41 10.67
N TYR A 176 -35.72 8.72 9.37
CA TYR A 176 -35.95 7.80 8.26
C TYR A 176 -34.70 7.02 7.78
N ASP A 177 -33.51 7.30 8.31
CA ASP A 177 -32.31 6.50 7.97
C ASP A 177 -32.50 5.06 8.46
N LYS A 178 -31.90 4.11 7.73
CA LYS A 178 -32.03 2.65 7.95
C LYS A 178 -30.71 2.07 8.46
N PRO A 179 -30.49 1.90 9.77
CA PRO A 179 -29.17 1.61 10.31
C PRO A 179 -28.59 0.26 9.83
N LEU A 180 -29.40 -0.79 9.71
CA LEU A 180 -28.91 -2.08 9.23
C LEU A 180 -28.53 -2.04 7.75
N PHE A 181 -29.28 -1.33 6.91
CA PHE A 181 -28.92 -1.10 5.51
C PHE A 181 -27.59 -0.34 5.38
N ILE A 182 -27.38 0.70 6.19
CA ILE A 182 -26.10 1.43 6.25
C ILE A 182 -24.94 0.51 6.66
N GLN A 183 -25.16 -0.39 7.63
CA GLN A 183 -24.18 -1.39 8.04
C GLN A 183 -23.89 -2.41 6.93
N TYR A 184 -24.90 -2.86 6.18
CA TYR A 184 -24.77 -3.81 5.07
C TYR A 184 -24.00 -3.20 3.89
N GLU A 185 -24.42 -2.02 3.41
CA GLU A 185 -23.75 -1.27 2.35
C GLU A 185 -22.26 -1.04 2.67
N TYR A 186 -21.97 -0.64 3.91
CA TYR A 186 -20.60 -0.45 4.37
C TYR A 186 -19.80 -1.76 4.36
N LEU A 187 -20.35 -2.86 4.91
CA LEU A 187 -19.65 -4.16 4.95
C LEU A 187 -19.44 -4.76 3.55
N LEU A 188 -20.42 -4.62 2.66
CA LEU A 188 -20.31 -4.97 1.24
C LEU A 188 -19.15 -4.19 0.58
N SER A 189 -19.09 -2.86 0.79
CA SER A 189 -18.09 -2.00 0.15
C SER A 189 -16.64 -2.31 0.52
N ILE A 190 -16.40 -2.77 1.77
CA ILE A 190 -15.05 -3.16 2.24
C ILE A 190 -14.69 -4.61 1.88
N GLY A 191 -15.65 -5.44 1.46
CA GLY A 191 -15.39 -6.75 0.87
C GLY A 191 -16.20 -7.95 1.44
N PHE A 192 -17.16 -7.76 2.33
CA PHE A 192 -18.03 -8.87 2.78
C PHE A 192 -19.07 -9.21 1.71
N ASN A 193 -18.77 -10.16 0.83
CA ASN A 193 -19.65 -10.49 -0.31
C ASN A 193 -20.82 -11.43 0.04
N ASN A 194 -20.80 -12.08 1.21
CA ASN A 194 -21.84 -13.04 1.61
C ASN A 194 -22.73 -12.43 2.70
N VAL A 195 -24.03 -12.28 2.42
CA VAL A 195 -25.00 -11.68 3.34
C VAL A 195 -25.12 -12.47 4.65
N LYS A 196 -25.06 -13.82 4.61
CA LYS A 196 -25.03 -14.64 5.84
C LYS A 196 -23.83 -14.33 6.72
N ARG A 197 -22.66 -14.00 6.12
CA ARG A 197 -21.50 -13.57 6.90
C ARG A 197 -21.68 -12.16 7.46
N ILE A 198 -22.30 -11.23 6.71
CA ILE A 198 -22.66 -9.90 7.22
C ILE A 198 -23.57 -10.00 8.46
N GLN A 199 -24.57 -10.88 8.43
CA GLN A 199 -25.46 -11.17 9.56
C GLN A 199 -24.69 -11.64 10.80
N GLN A 200 -23.78 -12.59 10.63
CA GLN A 200 -22.90 -13.10 11.71
C GLN A 200 -21.97 -12.00 12.27
N GLU A 201 -21.40 -11.15 11.41
CA GLU A 201 -20.54 -10.04 11.84
C GLU A 201 -21.29 -8.98 12.65
N GLY A 202 -22.57 -8.71 12.33
CA GLY A 202 -23.44 -7.79 13.06
C GLY A 202 -23.59 -8.10 14.56
N GLN A 203 -23.45 -9.37 14.95
CA GLN A 203 -23.48 -9.78 16.35
C GLN A 203 -22.18 -9.44 17.12
N LYS A 204 -21.03 -9.40 16.42
CA LYS A 204 -19.69 -9.37 17.05
C LYS A 204 -19.36 -7.98 17.64
N HIS A 205 -18.75 -7.97 18.83
CA HIS A 205 -18.41 -6.73 19.55
C HIS A 205 -17.23 -5.95 18.94
N ASP A 206 -16.40 -6.59 18.10
CA ASP A 206 -15.26 -5.96 17.44
C ASP A 206 -15.63 -5.19 16.17
N LEU A 207 -16.86 -5.34 15.65
CA LEU A 207 -17.39 -4.59 14.51
C LEU A 207 -17.29 -3.07 14.70
N LYS A 208 -17.35 -2.58 15.95
CA LYS A 208 -17.21 -1.17 16.35
C LYS A 208 -15.96 -0.45 15.85
N TYR A 209 -14.90 -1.20 15.52
CA TYR A 209 -13.67 -0.63 14.97
C TYR A 209 -13.79 -0.29 13.48
N LEU A 210 -14.81 -0.84 12.79
CA LEU A 210 -15.15 -0.54 11.40
C LEU A 210 -16.38 0.37 11.30
N ILE A 211 -17.45 0.08 12.04
CA ILE A 211 -18.67 0.88 12.09
C ILE A 211 -19.30 0.79 13.48
N ARG A 212 -19.71 1.94 14.05
CA ARG A 212 -20.48 2.00 15.30
C ARG A 212 -21.63 3.00 15.22
N PHE A 213 -22.77 2.64 15.79
CA PHE A 213 -23.90 3.53 16.04
C PHE A 213 -23.82 4.05 17.47
N LEU A 214 -24.12 5.32 17.69
CA LEU A 214 -23.95 6.04 18.96
C LEU A 214 -25.18 6.89 19.26
N THR A 215 -25.55 6.97 20.54
CA THR A 215 -26.45 8.00 21.08
C THR A 215 -25.65 9.04 21.87
N ASP A 216 -26.07 10.30 21.85
CA ASP A 216 -25.40 11.37 22.60
C ASP A 216 -26.28 11.91 23.73
N ASP A 217 -25.78 11.79 24.95
CA ASP A 217 -26.03 12.73 26.05
C ASP A 217 -24.64 13.24 26.45
N ASP A 218 -24.44 14.56 26.42
CA ASP A 218 -23.18 15.27 26.69
C ASP A 218 -22.08 15.40 25.59
N ALA A 219 -22.38 15.69 24.30
CA ALA A 219 -21.64 16.74 23.54
C ALA A 219 -22.14 17.32 22.14
N ASN A 220 -23.16 18.21 22.08
CA ASN A 220 -23.01 19.56 21.46
C ASN A 220 -24.13 20.59 21.80
N PRO A 221 -23.82 21.90 21.96
CA PRO A 221 -24.79 22.92 22.43
C PRO A 221 -25.79 23.34 21.33
N PHE A 222 -26.92 23.93 21.73
CA PHE A 222 -27.81 24.68 20.84
C PHE A 222 -27.04 25.76 20.06
N VAL A 223 -26.70 25.47 18.81
CA VAL A 223 -26.17 26.46 17.86
C VAL A 223 -27.35 27.18 17.23
N VAL A 224 -27.62 28.40 17.68
CA VAL A 224 -28.54 29.33 17.02
C VAL A 224 -27.72 30.25 16.13
N GLU A 225 -27.94 30.21 14.82
CA GLU A 225 -27.26 31.12 13.89
C GLU A 225 -27.84 32.55 14.04
N LEU A 226 -26.98 33.48 14.45
CA LEU A 226 -27.35 34.87 14.76
C LEU A 226 -27.34 35.78 13.52
N THR A 227 -27.44 35.21 12.32
CA THR A 227 -27.43 35.97 11.07
C THR A 227 -28.63 36.92 11.02
N ARG A 228 -28.37 38.23 11.14
CA ARG A 228 -29.36 39.32 11.28
C ARG A 228 -30.14 39.39 12.61
N ALA A 229 -29.69 38.71 13.67
CA ALA A 229 -30.32 38.88 14.99
C ALA A 229 -30.10 40.30 15.55
N ASN A 230 -31.16 40.94 16.06
CA ASN A 230 -31.05 42.20 16.80
C ASN A 230 -30.73 41.92 18.29
N VAL A 231 -29.80 42.67 18.87
CA VAL A 231 -29.26 42.46 20.22
C VAL A 231 -29.62 43.66 21.11
N GLU A 232 -30.66 43.48 21.92
CA GLU A 232 -31.21 44.48 22.83
C GLU A 232 -30.81 44.19 24.29
N GLU A 233 -30.66 45.24 25.08
CA GLU A 233 -30.35 45.16 26.52
C GLU A 233 -31.65 45.25 27.30
N VAL A 234 -31.93 44.29 28.20
CA VAL A 234 -33.24 44.18 28.88
C VAL A 234 -33.05 43.93 30.37
N ARG A 235 -33.88 44.54 31.21
CA ARG A 235 -33.95 44.23 32.65
C ARG A 235 -35.15 43.32 32.94
N LEU A 236 -34.88 42.16 33.49
CA LEU A 236 -35.90 41.23 34.00
C LEU A 236 -35.91 41.32 35.54
N LYS A 237 -37.08 41.14 36.17
CA LYS A 237 -37.18 41.22 37.63
C LYS A 237 -36.19 40.24 38.28
N ASP A 238 -35.44 40.74 39.25
CA ASP A 238 -34.42 40.05 40.03
C ASP A 238 -33.19 39.52 39.26
N LYS A 239 -32.95 39.95 38.00
CA LYS A 239 -31.70 39.70 37.27
C LYS A 239 -31.17 40.95 36.55
N LEU A 240 -29.95 41.37 36.91
CA LEU A 240 -29.34 42.64 36.47
C LEU A 240 -28.69 42.59 35.07
N PHE A 241 -28.27 41.41 34.60
CA PHE A 241 -27.46 41.24 33.39
C PHE A 241 -28.17 40.37 32.35
N CYS A 242 -29.11 40.94 31.60
CA CYS A 242 -29.90 40.18 30.62
C CYS A 242 -29.83 40.80 29.21
N LEU A 243 -29.57 39.95 28.21
CA LEU A 243 -29.57 40.28 26.79
C LEU A 243 -30.80 39.65 26.12
N LYS A 244 -31.46 40.40 25.24
CA LYS A 244 -32.55 39.93 24.38
C LYS A 244 -32.05 39.82 22.95
N LEU A 245 -32.23 38.64 22.37
CA LEU A 245 -31.88 38.30 20.99
C LEU A 245 -33.18 38.16 20.21
N SER A 246 -33.46 39.09 19.31
CA SER A 246 -34.62 39.02 18.42
C SER A 246 -34.14 38.54 17.05
N ILE A 247 -34.63 37.39 16.60
CA ILE A 247 -34.23 36.76 15.33
C ILE A 247 -35.43 36.87 14.39
N ASP A 248 -35.25 37.36 13.17
CA ASP A 248 -36.36 37.48 12.21
C ASP A 248 -37.02 36.11 11.99
N GLY A 249 -38.33 36.01 12.25
CA GLY A 249 -39.11 34.78 12.12
C GLY A 249 -39.04 33.82 13.32
N HIS A 250 -38.20 34.08 14.34
CA HIS A 250 -38.11 33.25 15.55
C HIS A 250 -38.34 34.09 16.83
N GLY A 251 -38.88 33.46 17.89
CA GLY A 251 -39.19 34.15 19.14
C GLY A 251 -37.96 34.79 19.80
N SER A 252 -38.18 35.85 20.59
CA SER A 252 -37.10 36.53 21.31
C SER A 252 -36.46 35.61 22.37
N LEU A 253 -35.18 35.31 22.23
CA LEU A 253 -34.39 34.61 23.25
C LEU A 253 -33.88 35.59 24.31
N PHE A 254 -33.94 35.20 25.57
CA PHE A 254 -33.39 35.98 26.70
C PHE A 254 -32.23 35.23 27.34
N MET A 255 -31.05 35.83 27.30
CA MET A 255 -29.82 35.31 27.91
C MET A 255 -29.56 36.08 29.20
N ALA A 256 -29.73 35.42 30.34
CA ALA A 256 -29.37 35.96 31.65
C ALA A 256 -27.95 35.51 32.02
N LEU A 257 -27.09 36.45 32.37
CA LEU A 257 -25.67 36.25 32.68
C LEU A 257 -25.41 36.50 34.17
N ASN A 258 -24.36 35.88 34.71
CA ASN A 258 -24.15 35.83 36.16
C ASN A 258 -23.37 37.04 36.69
N ASN A 259 -22.64 37.74 35.84
CA ASN A 259 -21.85 38.92 36.20
C ASN A 259 -21.72 39.93 35.04
N ASP A 260 -21.32 41.16 35.36
CA ASP A 260 -21.22 42.30 34.44
C ASP A 260 -20.11 42.15 33.39
N GLU A 261 -19.06 41.38 33.72
CA GLU A 261 -17.91 41.18 32.84
C GLU A 261 -18.26 40.20 31.71
N GLU A 262 -18.93 39.08 32.03
CA GLU A 262 -19.55 38.18 31.05
C GLU A 262 -20.56 38.91 30.18
N TYR A 263 -21.41 39.75 30.79
CA TYR A 263 -22.40 40.57 30.08
C TYR A 263 -21.75 41.49 29.03
N SER A 264 -20.74 42.26 29.44
CA SER A 264 -20.01 43.17 28.57
C SER A 264 -19.26 42.43 27.45
N GLN A 265 -18.67 41.26 27.75
CA GLN A 265 -18.01 40.42 26.75
C GLN A 265 -18.99 39.81 25.74
N TRP A 266 -20.13 39.28 26.21
CA TRP A 266 -21.16 38.70 25.35
C TRP A 266 -21.83 39.75 24.48
N LEU A 267 -22.24 40.89 25.04
CA LEU A 267 -22.83 42.00 24.28
C LEU A 267 -21.92 42.43 23.11
N LYS A 268 -20.61 42.57 23.37
CA LYS A 268 -19.61 42.93 22.37
C LYS A 268 -19.37 41.83 21.34
N ARG A 269 -19.44 40.55 21.73
CA ARG A 269 -19.40 39.40 20.80
C ARG A 269 -20.64 39.38 19.90
N MET A 270 -21.84 39.40 20.48
CA MET A 270 -23.09 39.30 19.72
C MET A 270 -23.23 40.45 18.71
N ARG A 271 -22.98 41.71 19.10
CA ARG A 271 -23.00 42.87 18.18
C ARG A 271 -21.95 42.80 17.06
N LYS A 272 -20.87 42.00 17.25
CA LYS A 272 -19.85 41.73 16.23
C LYS A 272 -20.25 40.59 15.29
N THR A 273 -20.89 39.55 15.81
CA THR A 273 -21.36 38.39 15.02
C THR A 273 -22.57 38.72 14.16
N THR A 274 -23.42 39.66 14.57
CA THR A 274 -24.62 40.06 13.83
C THR A 274 -24.36 41.03 12.68
N ASN A 275 -23.18 41.66 12.64
CA ASN A 275 -22.79 42.62 11.60
C ASN A 275 -21.75 42.03 10.62
N LYS A 276 -22.17 41.91 9.35
CA LYS A 276 -21.50 41.31 8.18
C LYS A 276 -21.64 39.78 8.04
N LEU A 277 -22.35 39.39 6.98
CA LEU A 277 -22.20 38.07 6.36
C LEU A 277 -20.80 37.95 5.74
N PRO A 278 -20.21 36.75 5.66
CA PRO A 278 -18.89 36.57 5.07
C PRO A 278 -18.94 36.64 3.54
N ASP A 279 -17.98 37.34 2.94
CA ASP A 279 -17.83 37.41 1.47
C ASP A 279 -17.11 36.16 0.89
N ILE A 280 -16.67 35.23 1.75
CA ILE A 280 -16.01 33.96 1.40
C ILE A 280 -16.75 32.84 2.14
N ALA A 281 -17.14 31.79 1.43
CA ALA A 281 -17.78 30.60 1.99
C ALA A 281 -17.06 29.32 1.55
N ASP A 282 -16.60 28.54 2.54
CA ASP A 282 -15.96 27.25 2.30
C ASP A 282 -16.81 26.12 2.91
N TYR A 283 -17.41 25.34 2.03
CA TYR A 283 -18.18 24.13 2.33
C TYR A 283 -17.46 22.88 1.81
N SER A 284 -16.14 22.92 1.66
CA SER A 284 -15.39 21.81 1.11
C SER A 284 -15.35 20.61 2.06
N SER A 285 -15.42 19.40 1.49
CA SER A 285 -15.47 18.13 2.22
C SER A 285 -16.66 17.96 3.18
N SER A 286 -17.71 18.77 3.03
CA SER A 286 -18.95 18.69 3.83
C SER A 286 -19.91 17.57 3.40
N HIS A 287 -19.50 16.73 2.43
CA HIS A 287 -20.26 15.60 1.88
C HIS A 287 -21.64 15.97 1.28
N LEU A 288 -21.84 17.25 0.94
CA LEU A 288 -23.10 17.79 0.44
C LEU A 288 -23.57 17.10 -0.84
N GLU A 289 -24.82 16.61 -0.88
CA GLU A 289 -25.49 16.26 -2.14
C GLU A 289 -26.21 17.47 -2.77
N LEU A 290 -26.62 18.42 -1.93
CA LEU A 290 -27.36 19.63 -2.28
C LEU A 290 -26.71 20.84 -1.59
N ILE A 291 -26.80 22.01 -2.22
CA ILE A 291 -26.33 23.27 -1.64
C ILE A 291 -27.42 23.84 -0.70
N PRO A 292 -27.09 24.30 0.52
CA PRO A 292 -28.04 24.95 1.42
C PRO A 292 -28.74 26.14 0.76
N LYS A 293 -30.06 26.28 0.96
CA LYS A 293 -30.86 27.36 0.35
C LYS A 293 -30.40 28.75 0.83
N ASP A 294 -29.94 28.80 2.07
CA ASP A 294 -29.58 30.01 2.80
C ASP A 294 -28.31 30.67 2.24
N LEU A 295 -27.47 29.90 1.54
CA LEU A 295 -26.31 30.42 0.81
C LEU A 295 -26.72 31.45 -0.26
N PHE A 296 -27.85 31.23 -0.93
CA PHE A 296 -28.34 32.10 -2.00
C PHE A 296 -28.93 33.43 -1.47
N MET A 297 -29.13 33.55 -0.15
CA MET A 297 -29.52 34.81 0.49
C MET A 297 -28.33 35.77 0.65
N ASN A 298 -27.09 35.28 0.53
CA ASN A 298 -25.87 36.07 0.67
C ASN A 298 -25.39 36.67 -0.68
N GLN A 299 -26.02 37.75 -1.11
CA GLN A 299 -25.70 38.42 -2.38
C GLN A 299 -24.32 39.14 -2.40
N THR A 300 -23.58 39.21 -1.28
CA THR A 300 -22.21 39.78 -1.28
C THR A 300 -21.12 38.73 -1.53
N LEU A 301 -21.48 37.44 -1.59
CA LEU A 301 -20.51 36.36 -1.71
C LEU A 301 -19.62 36.49 -2.97
N SER A 302 -18.31 36.48 -2.73
CA SER A 302 -17.25 36.62 -3.73
C SER A 302 -16.48 35.32 -3.98
N VAL A 303 -16.31 34.46 -2.97
CA VAL A 303 -15.64 33.17 -3.11
C VAL A 303 -16.53 32.06 -2.57
N LEU A 304 -16.75 31.02 -3.38
CA LEU A 304 -17.52 29.85 -3.00
C LEU A 304 -16.73 28.57 -3.27
N ASN A 305 -16.23 27.95 -2.19
CA ASN A 305 -15.56 26.67 -2.24
C ASN A 305 -16.51 25.53 -1.87
N LEU A 306 -16.81 24.67 -2.85
CA LEU A 306 -17.68 23.49 -2.75
C LEU A 306 -16.92 22.20 -3.09
N ARG A 307 -15.59 22.22 -3.00
CA ARG A 307 -14.70 21.09 -3.33
C ARG A 307 -15.01 19.83 -2.50
N HIS A 308 -14.81 18.64 -3.08
CA HIS A 308 -14.90 17.34 -2.37
C HIS A 308 -16.29 17.04 -1.77
N ASN A 309 -17.36 17.40 -2.48
CA ASN A 309 -18.75 17.09 -2.10
C ASN A 309 -19.36 16.06 -3.07
N ASN A 310 -20.60 15.63 -2.81
CA ASN A 310 -21.34 14.68 -3.64
C ASN A 310 -22.32 15.38 -4.60
N ILE A 311 -22.07 16.66 -4.93
CA ILE A 311 -23.00 17.50 -5.69
C ILE A 311 -23.20 16.93 -7.09
N ARG A 312 -24.47 16.76 -7.49
CA ARG A 312 -24.91 16.24 -8.78
C ARG A 312 -26.05 17.08 -9.34
N MET A 313 -26.13 17.18 -10.67
CA MET A 313 -27.29 17.72 -11.36
C MET A 313 -28.36 16.62 -11.52
N ARG A 314 -29.63 16.93 -11.23
CA ARG A 314 -30.78 16.10 -11.59
C ARG A 314 -31.44 16.64 -12.87
N PRO A 315 -31.99 15.77 -13.75
CA PRO A 315 -32.80 16.21 -14.88
C PRO A 315 -34.15 16.76 -14.40
N THR A 316 -34.60 17.86 -15.01
CA THR A 316 -35.82 18.62 -14.65
C THR A 316 -37.13 17.83 -14.77
N GLU A 317 -37.14 16.74 -15.53
CA GLU A 317 -38.36 16.01 -15.89
C GLU A 317 -38.77 14.92 -14.87
N ALA A 318 -37.94 14.65 -13.85
CA ALA A 318 -38.14 13.52 -12.93
C ALA A 318 -38.71 13.87 -11.54
N ASP A 319 -38.81 15.17 -11.20
CA ASP A 319 -39.12 15.61 -9.83
C ASP A 319 -40.53 16.24 -9.73
N GLN A 320 -41.60 15.42 -9.74
CA GLN A 320 -42.98 15.90 -9.50
C GLN A 320 -43.40 15.87 -8.01
N TYR A 321 -42.69 15.11 -7.16
CA TYR A 321 -43.04 14.87 -5.74
C TYR A 321 -41.85 14.95 -4.78
N THR A 322 -40.83 15.76 -5.08
CA THR A 322 -39.73 16.02 -4.14
C THR A 322 -39.33 17.48 -4.21
N VAL A 323 -39.26 18.16 -3.06
CA VAL A 323 -38.80 19.57 -2.95
C VAL A 323 -37.27 19.62 -3.04
N GLY A 324 -36.71 19.08 -4.13
CA GLY A 324 -35.28 19.09 -4.44
C GLY A 324 -34.92 20.30 -5.29
N MET A 325 -34.38 21.35 -4.66
CA MET A 325 -34.03 22.57 -5.40
C MET A 325 -32.88 22.34 -6.41
N LEU A 326 -33.09 22.88 -7.61
CA LEU A 326 -32.17 22.87 -8.76
C LEU A 326 -30.81 23.50 -8.44
N VAL A 327 -29.82 22.67 -8.12
CA VAL A 327 -28.48 23.13 -7.70
C VAL A 327 -27.79 24.00 -8.76
N GLY A 328 -28.07 23.83 -10.06
CA GLY A 328 -27.41 24.60 -11.12
C GLY A 328 -27.82 26.08 -11.21
N ARG A 329 -29.12 26.39 -11.14
CA ARG A 329 -29.62 27.73 -11.49
C ARG A 329 -29.27 28.78 -10.43
N PHE A 330 -29.45 28.45 -9.16
CA PHE A 330 -29.32 29.40 -8.05
C PHE A 330 -27.88 29.83 -7.75
N ILE A 331 -26.86 29.00 -8.03
CA ILE A 331 -25.46 29.43 -7.94
C ILE A 331 -25.20 30.59 -8.91
N CYS A 332 -25.82 30.54 -10.09
CA CYS A 332 -25.63 31.55 -11.13
C CYS A 332 -26.29 32.91 -10.79
N ASP A 333 -27.12 32.97 -9.76
CA ASP A 333 -27.71 34.22 -9.25
C ASP A 333 -26.77 34.97 -8.27
N LEU A 334 -25.60 34.39 -7.93
CA LEU A 334 -24.56 35.02 -7.12
C LEU A 334 -23.68 35.95 -7.97
N HIS A 335 -24.26 37.05 -8.49
CA HIS A 335 -23.65 37.93 -9.50
C HIS A 335 -22.28 38.57 -9.13
N ARG A 336 -21.89 38.56 -7.84
CA ARG A 336 -20.60 39.07 -7.34
C ARG A 336 -19.50 38.02 -7.22
N LEU A 337 -19.80 36.76 -7.55
CA LEU A 337 -18.86 35.66 -7.41
C LEU A 337 -17.64 35.84 -8.33
N PHE A 338 -16.45 35.81 -7.71
CA PHE A 338 -15.12 35.94 -8.29
C PHE A 338 -14.44 34.57 -8.45
N GLU A 339 -14.56 33.69 -7.45
CA GLU A 339 -14.06 32.31 -7.50
C GLU A 339 -15.17 31.30 -7.19
N LEU A 340 -15.27 30.27 -8.04
CA LEU A 340 -16.15 29.13 -7.86
C LEU A 340 -15.36 27.83 -7.94
N ASN A 341 -15.20 27.16 -6.79
CA ASN A 341 -14.47 25.90 -6.72
C ASN A 341 -15.40 24.70 -6.56
N LEU A 342 -15.63 23.97 -7.65
CA LEU A 342 -16.47 22.78 -7.72
C LEU A 342 -15.64 21.49 -7.89
N THR A 343 -14.33 21.54 -7.61
CA THR A 343 -13.37 20.44 -7.71
C THR A 343 -13.86 19.16 -7.00
N SER A 344 -13.72 17.99 -7.62
CA SER A 344 -14.07 16.69 -6.97
C SER A 344 -15.53 16.61 -6.52
N ASN A 345 -16.45 16.75 -7.48
CA ASN A 345 -17.89 16.54 -7.32
C ASN A 345 -18.38 15.54 -8.38
N ARG A 346 -19.71 15.39 -8.54
CA ARG A 346 -20.35 14.48 -9.50
C ARG A 346 -21.12 15.24 -10.57
N ILE A 347 -20.63 16.42 -10.95
CA ILE A 347 -21.27 17.31 -11.93
C ILE A 347 -21.07 16.75 -13.34
N THR A 348 -22.16 16.62 -14.09
CA THR A 348 -22.21 16.08 -15.46
C THR A 348 -22.29 17.16 -16.54
N THR A 349 -22.89 18.30 -16.20
CA THR A 349 -23.19 19.43 -17.09
C THR A 349 -23.10 20.73 -16.29
N ILE A 350 -22.61 21.81 -16.92
CA ILE A 350 -22.69 23.18 -16.40
C ILE A 350 -23.94 23.84 -17.02
N PRO A 351 -24.79 24.54 -16.24
CA PRO A 351 -25.98 25.21 -16.76
C PRO A 351 -25.63 26.37 -17.70
N ALA A 352 -26.53 26.67 -18.65
CA ALA A 352 -26.38 27.81 -19.57
C ALA A 352 -26.37 29.15 -18.80
N GLU A 353 -27.12 29.25 -17.69
CA GLU A 353 -27.17 30.46 -16.86
C GLU A 353 -25.83 30.85 -16.20
N ILE A 354 -24.77 30.05 -16.34
CA ILE A 354 -23.41 30.40 -15.90
C ILE A 354 -22.99 31.80 -16.39
N GLU A 355 -23.47 32.23 -17.57
CA GLU A 355 -23.22 33.57 -18.13
C GLU A 355 -23.62 34.74 -17.20
N LYS A 356 -24.52 34.52 -16.23
CA LYS A 356 -24.90 35.53 -15.23
C LYS A 356 -23.75 35.92 -14.29
N LEU A 357 -22.72 35.08 -14.16
CA LEU A 357 -21.58 35.27 -13.26
C LEU A 357 -20.52 36.19 -13.89
N GLN A 358 -20.92 37.39 -14.31
CA GLN A 358 -20.06 38.36 -15.03
C GLN A 358 -18.84 38.86 -14.22
N CYS A 359 -18.75 38.57 -12.92
CA CYS A 359 -17.60 38.86 -12.06
C CYS A 359 -16.59 37.70 -11.93
N LEU A 360 -16.90 36.51 -12.46
CA LEU A 360 -16.12 35.29 -12.23
C LEU A 360 -14.77 35.34 -12.95
N GLU A 361 -13.68 35.20 -12.19
CA GLU A 361 -12.31 35.15 -12.71
C GLU A 361 -11.70 33.75 -12.62
N LEU A 362 -12.08 32.95 -11.62
CA LEU A 362 -11.53 31.62 -11.33
C LEU A 362 -12.65 30.56 -11.28
N LEU A 363 -12.58 29.55 -12.16
CA LEU A 363 -13.56 28.46 -12.23
C LEU A 363 -12.88 27.09 -12.17
N HIS A 364 -13.01 26.39 -11.04
CA HIS A 364 -12.36 25.10 -10.82
C HIS A 364 -13.35 23.94 -10.96
N LEU A 365 -13.24 23.18 -12.06
CA LEU A 365 -14.15 22.09 -12.44
C LEU A 365 -13.47 20.71 -12.49
N GLN A 366 -12.19 20.64 -12.14
CA GLN A 366 -11.38 19.42 -12.15
C GLN A 366 -11.97 18.26 -11.34
N ASN A 367 -11.74 17.03 -11.79
CA ASN A 367 -12.25 15.79 -11.19
C ASN A 367 -13.78 15.76 -11.04
N ASN A 368 -14.51 15.96 -12.15
CA ASN A 368 -15.95 15.81 -12.24
C ASN A 368 -16.32 14.82 -13.38
N CYS A 369 -17.61 14.72 -13.72
CA CYS A 369 -18.12 13.87 -14.80
C CYS A 369 -18.48 14.68 -16.06
N ILE A 370 -17.93 15.89 -16.23
CA ILE A 370 -18.36 16.83 -17.28
C ILE A 370 -17.93 16.32 -18.65
N SER A 371 -18.88 16.26 -19.59
CA SER A 371 -18.64 15.78 -20.96
C SER A 371 -18.60 16.88 -22.02
N MET A 372 -19.25 18.02 -21.75
CA MET A 372 -19.29 19.22 -22.59
C MET A 372 -19.46 20.48 -21.72
N LEU A 373 -19.04 21.63 -22.24
CA LEU A 373 -19.33 22.94 -21.66
C LEU A 373 -20.47 23.62 -22.46
N PRO A 374 -21.32 24.43 -21.82
CA PRO A 374 -22.27 25.30 -22.52
C PRO A 374 -21.54 26.27 -23.46
N VAL A 375 -22.23 26.80 -24.46
CA VAL A 375 -21.68 27.83 -25.37
C VAL A 375 -21.66 29.18 -24.65
N GLU A 376 -22.61 29.39 -23.75
CA GLU A 376 -22.82 30.56 -22.91
C GLU A 376 -21.63 30.86 -21.97
N ILE A 377 -20.72 29.89 -21.75
CA ILE A 377 -19.46 30.14 -21.02
C ILE A 377 -18.56 31.15 -21.75
N GLU A 378 -18.71 31.30 -23.07
CA GLU A 378 -18.03 32.32 -23.89
C GLU A 378 -18.40 33.75 -23.45
N ASN A 379 -19.53 33.95 -22.77
CA ASN A 379 -20.00 35.26 -22.30
C ASN A 379 -19.33 35.73 -21.00
N LEU A 380 -18.47 34.91 -20.37
CA LEU A 380 -17.77 35.22 -19.11
C LEU A 380 -16.52 36.09 -19.34
N LYS A 381 -16.74 37.39 -19.54
CA LYS A 381 -15.71 38.36 -19.97
C LYS A 381 -14.53 38.59 -19.02
N ARG A 382 -14.57 38.05 -17.80
CA ARG A 382 -13.52 38.18 -16.78
C ARG A 382 -12.81 36.87 -16.42
N LEU A 383 -13.27 35.74 -16.98
CA LEU A 383 -12.74 34.42 -16.62
C LEU A 383 -11.28 34.29 -17.11
N ARG A 384 -10.34 34.19 -16.18
CA ARG A 384 -8.90 34.03 -16.46
C ARG A 384 -8.48 32.57 -16.42
N ASP A 385 -8.84 31.87 -15.34
CA ASP A 385 -8.45 30.47 -15.13
C ASP A 385 -9.66 29.53 -15.10
N ILE A 386 -9.60 28.50 -15.94
CA ILE A 386 -10.56 27.38 -15.95
C ILE A 386 -9.81 26.04 -15.87
N THR A 387 -10.07 25.25 -14.83
CA THR A 387 -9.40 23.94 -14.64
C THR A 387 -10.33 22.79 -14.98
N LEU A 388 -9.98 22.03 -16.03
CA LEU A 388 -10.85 21.00 -16.65
C LEU A 388 -10.28 19.57 -16.58
N ALA A 389 -9.15 19.38 -15.91
CA ALA A 389 -8.50 18.07 -15.74
C ALA A 389 -9.42 17.02 -15.10
N PHE A 390 -9.22 15.75 -15.43
CA PHE A 390 -9.93 14.59 -14.89
C PHE A 390 -11.46 14.63 -15.05
N ASN A 391 -11.94 15.13 -16.18
CA ASN A 391 -13.36 15.10 -16.57
C ASN A 391 -13.65 13.97 -17.60
N HIS A 392 -14.65 14.14 -18.47
CA HIS A 392 -15.07 13.19 -19.51
C HIS A 392 -15.11 13.81 -20.92
N PHE A 393 -14.37 14.90 -21.15
CA PHE A 393 -14.28 15.53 -22.47
C PHE A 393 -13.68 14.59 -23.53
N LYS A 394 -14.33 14.48 -24.70
CA LYS A 394 -13.88 13.64 -25.84
C LYS A 394 -13.00 14.41 -26.84
N GLU A 395 -13.09 15.73 -26.81
CA GLU A 395 -12.41 16.70 -27.66
C GLU A 395 -12.13 17.94 -26.80
N ILE A 396 -11.22 18.82 -27.24
CA ILE A 396 -10.98 20.09 -26.56
C ILE A 396 -12.22 20.98 -26.77
N PRO A 397 -12.87 21.53 -25.71
CA PRO A 397 -14.14 22.26 -25.87
C PRO A 397 -13.99 23.53 -26.72
N ILE A 398 -14.83 23.67 -27.75
CA ILE A 398 -14.81 24.82 -28.66
C ILE A 398 -15.17 26.11 -27.92
N SER A 399 -16.01 26.05 -26.88
CA SER A 399 -16.40 27.22 -26.07
C SER A 399 -15.25 27.91 -25.32
N LEU A 400 -14.04 27.34 -25.35
CA LEU A 400 -12.82 27.99 -24.85
C LEU A 400 -12.25 29.03 -25.84
N THR A 401 -12.67 29.02 -27.10
CA THR A 401 -12.09 29.86 -28.18
C THR A 401 -12.35 31.36 -28.07
N LYS A 402 -13.46 31.79 -27.45
CA LYS A 402 -13.74 33.22 -27.24
C LYS A 402 -13.21 33.77 -25.92
N LEU A 403 -12.94 32.91 -24.94
CA LEU A 403 -12.29 33.30 -23.70
C LEU A 403 -10.86 33.84 -23.95
N THR A 404 -10.22 33.39 -25.04
CA THR A 404 -8.89 33.86 -25.47
C THR A 404 -8.91 35.12 -26.35
N ASP A 405 -10.09 35.62 -26.76
CA ASP A 405 -10.24 36.71 -27.74
C ASP A 405 -10.32 38.11 -27.07
N ILE A 406 -10.44 38.17 -25.74
CA ILE A 406 -10.75 39.38 -24.97
C ILE A 406 -9.49 40.21 -24.64
N ARG A 407 -8.70 40.56 -25.66
CA ARG A 407 -7.57 41.54 -25.61
C ARG A 407 -6.49 41.36 -24.51
N CYS A 408 -6.54 40.28 -23.75
CA CYS A 408 -5.65 39.98 -22.63
C CYS A 408 -5.00 38.62 -22.89
N SER A 409 -3.67 38.64 -22.96
CA SER A 409 -2.79 37.51 -23.30
C SER A 409 -2.66 36.46 -22.18
N ASP A 410 -3.74 36.19 -21.45
CA ASP A 410 -3.67 35.66 -20.08
C ASP A 410 -3.85 34.14 -19.99
N VAL A 411 -4.50 33.49 -20.97
CA VAL A 411 -4.57 32.01 -21.07
C VAL A 411 -3.23 31.46 -21.58
N THR A 412 -2.20 31.63 -20.75
CA THR A 412 -0.85 31.15 -20.97
C THR A 412 -0.75 29.63 -20.83
N ALA A 413 -1.74 28.98 -20.21
CA ALA A 413 -1.75 27.55 -19.92
C ALA A 413 -3.12 26.88 -20.16
N LEU A 414 -3.11 25.64 -20.69
CA LEU A 414 -4.29 24.80 -20.88
C LEU A 414 -4.09 23.43 -20.21
N PHE A 415 -4.87 23.13 -19.17
CA PHE A 415 -4.78 21.90 -18.39
C PHE A 415 -6.00 20.97 -18.60
N LEU A 416 -5.82 19.94 -19.42
CA LEU A 416 -6.85 18.97 -19.81
C LEU A 416 -6.45 17.50 -19.55
N ALA A 417 -5.48 17.29 -18.66
CA ALA A 417 -5.03 15.98 -18.21
C ALA A 417 -6.18 15.03 -17.82
N GLY A 418 -6.07 13.73 -18.09
CA GLY A 418 -7.00 12.72 -17.58
C GLY A 418 -8.42 12.76 -18.16
N ASN A 419 -8.61 13.33 -19.35
CA ASN A 419 -9.87 13.30 -20.09
C ASN A 419 -9.91 12.12 -21.09
N HIS A 420 -10.89 12.09 -21.99
CA HIS A 420 -11.01 11.08 -23.05
C HIS A 420 -10.68 11.67 -24.43
N ILE A 421 -9.82 12.68 -24.49
CA ILE A 421 -9.53 13.44 -25.71
C ILE A 421 -8.82 12.53 -26.72
N LYS A 422 -9.38 12.42 -27.93
CA LYS A 422 -8.83 11.59 -29.02
C LYS A 422 -8.22 12.38 -30.16
N LYS A 423 -8.67 13.62 -30.34
CA LYS A 423 -8.35 14.51 -31.48
C LYS A 423 -8.15 15.93 -31.01
N ILE A 424 -7.44 16.72 -31.82
CA ILE A 424 -7.25 18.16 -31.63
C ILE A 424 -8.03 18.89 -32.73
N ASN A 425 -8.85 19.88 -32.35
CA ASN A 425 -9.71 20.61 -33.28
C ASN A 425 -9.00 21.86 -33.83
N VAL A 426 -9.00 22.02 -35.16
CA VAL A 426 -8.48 23.17 -35.91
C VAL A 426 -8.99 24.50 -35.33
N GLN A 427 -10.27 24.59 -35.02
CA GLN A 427 -10.92 25.81 -34.54
C GLN A 427 -10.35 26.26 -33.19
N VAL A 428 -10.00 25.31 -32.32
CA VAL A 428 -9.42 25.63 -31.01
C VAL A 428 -7.98 26.10 -31.16
N VAL A 429 -7.17 25.37 -31.94
CA VAL A 429 -5.75 25.68 -32.15
C VAL A 429 -5.54 27.10 -32.71
N LYS A 430 -6.41 27.56 -33.62
CA LYS A 430 -6.36 28.94 -34.17
C LYS A 430 -6.45 30.05 -33.12
N HIS A 431 -7.07 29.79 -31.96
CA HIS A 431 -7.24 30.78 -30.89
C HIS A 431 -6.26 30.56 -29.73
N LEU A 432 -5.38 29.56 -29.82
CA LEU A 432 -4.35 29.24 -28.83
C LEU A 432 -2.94 29.73 -29.23
N GLU A 433 -2.82 30.60 -30.24
CA GLU A 433 -1.55 31.04 -30.84
C GLU A 433 -0.50 31.51 -29.81
N TYR A 434 -0.95 32.24 -28.77
CA TYR A 434 -0.09 32.77 -27.69
C TYR A 434 0.09 31.82 -26.48
N CYS A 435 -0.49 30.62 -26.50
CA CYS A 435 -0.44 29.69 -25.38
C CYS A 435 1.00 29.16 -25.16
N ARG A 436 1.48 29.19 -23.92
CA ARG A 436 2.85 28.79 -23.56
C ARG A 436 2.94 27.40 -22.94
N HIS A 437 1.86 26.90 -22.33
CA HIS A 437 1.84 25.63 -21.61
C HIS A 437 0.61 24.79 -21.97
N ILE A 438 0.80 23.55 -22.42
CA ILE A 438 -0.30 22.63 -22.71
C ILE A 438 -0.07 21.29 -22.01
N ASP A 439 -1.00 20.90 -21.14
CA ASP A 439 -1.05 19.58 -20.50
C ASP A 439 -2.26 18.78 -21.01
N LEU A 440 -1.96 17.77 -21.82
CA LEU A 440 -2.90 16.81 -22.38
C LEU A 440 -2.58 15.37 -21.91
N ARG A 441 -1.85 15.19 -20.80
CA ARG A 441 -1.44 13.86 -20.34
C ARG A 441 -2.62 12.95 -19.98
N MET A 442 -2.44 11.64 -20.00
CA MET A 442 -3.48 10.65 -19.64
C MET A 442 -4.78 10.77 -20.45
N ASN A 443 -4.69 11.09 -21.75
CA ASN A 443 -5.81 11.13 -22.68
C ASN A 443 -5.78 9.90 -23.62
N SER A 444 -6.36 9.98 -24.82
CA SER A 444 -6.33 8.92 -25.84
C SER A 444 -5.93 9.44 -27.22
N LEU A 445 -5.04 10.45 -27.24
CA LEU A 445 -4.52 11.06 -28.46
C LEU A 445 -3.68 10.06 -29.28
N LYS A 446 -3.87 10.09 -30.60
CA LYS A 446 -3.07 9.31 -31.56
C LYS A 446 -2.26 10.16 -32.55
N LEU A 447 -2.60 11.44 -32.70
CA LEU A 447 -1.95 12.46 -33.54
C LEU A 447 -1.63 11.99 -34.96
N ASN A 448 -2.61 12.10 -35.86
CA ASN A 448 -2.34 12.00 -37.30
C ASN A 448 -1.58 13.23 -37.82
N ASP A 449 -1.08 13.18 -39.06
CA ASP A 449 -0.26 14.26 -39.65
C ASP A 449 -0.95 15.63 -39.65
N ASN A 450 -2.26 15.67 -39.91
CA ASN A 450 -3.03 16.92 -39.83
C ASN A 450 -3.08 17.47 -38.39
N GLU A 451 -3.24 16.60 -37.39
CA GLU A 451 -3.24 17.00 -35.98
C GLU A 451 -1.85 17.47 -35.51
N GLN A 452 -0.76 16.87 -36.03
CA GLN A 452 0.61 17.33 -35.78
C GLN A 452 0.87 18.69 -36.45
N LEU A 453 0.43 18.89 -37.70
CA LEU A 453 0.49 20.19 -38.38
C LEU A 453 -0.28 21.29 -37.61
N LEU A 454 -1.39 20.96 -36.94
CA LEU A 454 -2.10 21.90 -36.08
C LEU A 454 -1.28 22.28 -34.84
N ILE A 455 -0.74 21.31 -34.09
CA ILE A 455 0.14 21.60 -32.94
C ILE A 455 1.31 22.49 -33.38
N ASN A 456 1.88 22.21 -34.54
CA ASN A 456 3.03 22.94 -35.09
C ASN A 456 2.77 24.42 -35.46
N ASN A 457 1.51 24.88 -35.45
CA ASN A 457 1.18 26.30 -35.57
C ASN A 457 1.30 27.07 -34.23
N LEU A 458 1.43 26.38 -33.09
CA LEU A 458 1.50 26.98 -31.76
C LEU A 458 2.93 27.46 -31.44
N ILE A 459 3.46 28.36 -32.27
CA ILE A 459 4.89 28.75 -32.29
C ILE A 459 5.42 29.36 -30.98
N HIS A 460 4.53 29.86 -30.10
CA HIS A 460 4.87 30.43 -28.79
C HIS A 460 4.91 29.41 -27.64
N LEU A 461 4.65 28.13 -27.92
CA LEU A 461 4.58 27.07 -26.91
C LEU A 461 5.96 26.76 -26.32
N THR A 462 6.13 26.94 -25.00
CA THR A 462 7.38 26.65 -24.28
C THR A 462 7.32 25.35 -23.49
N HIS A 463 6.12 24.89 -23.10
CA HIS A 463 5.90 23.66 -22.35
C HIS A 463 4.78 22.80 -22.99
N LEU A 464 5.06 21.51 -23.19
CA LEU A 464 4.11 20.55 -23.74
C LEU A 464 4.19 19.20 -23.00
N ASP A 465 3.09 18.78 -22.38
CA ASP A 465 2.93 17.44 -21.80
C ASP A 465 1.87 16.63 -22.57
N LEU A 466 2.37 15.62 -23.30
CA LEU A 466 1.61 14.64 -24.07
C LEU A 466 1.72 13.24 -23.44
N SER A 467 2.21 13.12 -22.21
CA SER A 467 2.51 11.82 -21.60
C SER A 467 1.29 10.92 -21.43
N ASN A 468 1.46 9.60 -21.35
CA ASN A 468 0.36 8.65 -21.13
C ASN A 468 -0.77 8.75 -22.20
N ASN A 469 -0.42 8.90 -23.48
CA ASN A 469 -1.35 8.88 -24.62
C ASN A 469 -1.08 7.64 -25.53
N GLN A 470 -1.48 7.68 -26.80
CA GLN A 470 -1.33 6.60 -27.79
C GLN A 470 -0.61 7.08 -29.07
N ILE A 471 0.28 8.06 -28.93
CA ILE A 471 1.00 8.69 -30.05
C ILE A 471 2.06 7.75 -30.61
N PHE A 472 2.16 7.66 -31.95
CA PHE A 472 3.09 6.80 -32.70
C PHE A 472 4.26 7.59 -33.34
N THR A 473 3.97 8.75 -33.91
CA THR A 473 4.96 9.69 -34.46
C THR A 473 4.75 11.05 -33.83
N LEU A 474 5.83 11.77 -33.55
CA LEU A 474 5.77 13.11 -32.97
C LEU A 474 6.81 14.02 -33.63
N ASP A 475 6.38 14.76 -34.65
CA ASP A 475 7.16 15.80 -35.31
C ASP A 475 6.77 17.19 -34.80
N LEU A 476 7.69 17.81 -34.04
CA LEU A 476 7.54 19.15 -33.47
C LEU A 476 8.61 20.12 -33.99
N ARG A 477 9.12 19.92 -35.20
CA ARG A 477 10.17 20.76 -35.80
C ARG A 477 9.80 22.25 -35.94
N SER A 478 8.52 22.60 -35.99
CA SER A 478 8.09 24.00 -36.07
C SER A 478 8.13 24.74 -34.73
N LEU A 479 8.16 24.01 -33.61
CA LEU A 479 8.07 24.59 -32.26
C LEU A 479 9.44 25.06 -31.75
N ILE A 480 10.00 26.08 -32.41
CA ILE A 480 11.33 26.62 -32.10
C ILE A 480 11.46 27.19 -30.68
N ALA A 481 10.36 27.62 -30.06
CA ALA A 481 10.32 28.18 -28.70
C ALA A 481 10.17 27.12 -27.59
N LEU A 482 10.06 25.84 -27.93
CA LEU A 482 9.79 24.77 -26.97
C LEU A 482 11.00 24.57 -26.04
N GLU A 483 10.82 24.80 -24.74
CA GLU A 483 11.85 24.60 -23.71
C GLU A 483 11.70 23.24 -23.00
N HIS A 484 10.47 22.77 -22.84
CA HIS A 484 10.12 21.62 -22.00
C HIS A 484 9.12 20.69 -22.68
N LEU A 485 9.60 19.50 -23.06
CA LEU A 485 8.77 18.45 -23.64
C LEU A 485 8.65 17.24 -22.70
N ARG A 486 7.42 16.82 -22.44
CA ARG A 486 7.10 15.55 -21.80
C ARG A 486 6.22 14.73 -22.75
N CYS A 487 6.71 13.58 -23.18
CA CYS A 487 6.01 12.67 -24.09
C CYS A 487 6.13 11.19 -23.64
N SER A 488 6.46 10.96 -22.37
CA SER A 488 6.66 9.63 -21.80
C SER A 488 5.39 8.76 -21.86
N ARG A 489 5.56 7.43 -21.90
CA ARG A 489 4.47 6.44 -21.88
C ARG A 489 3.47 6.60 -23.05
N ASN A 490 3.98 6.87 -24.25
CA ASN A 490 3.27 6.73 -25.52
C ASN A 490 3.75 5.46 -26.26
N ARG A 491 3.72 5.44 -27.59
CA ARG A 491 4.23 4.37 -28.47
C ARG A 491 5.11 4.98 -29.57
N ILE A 492 5.87 6.01 -29.22
CA ILE A 492 6.57 6.86 -30.19
C ILE A 492 7.74 6.08 -30.81
N GLU A 493 7.71 5.92 -32.14
CA GLU A 493 8.79 5.32 -32.94
C GLU A 493 9.69 6.40 -33.57
N GLN A 494 9.16 7.61 -33.81
CA GLN A 494 9.94 8.72 -34.34
C GLN A 494 9.60 10.02 -33.59
N LEU A 495 10.63 10.66 -33.06
CA LEU A 495 10.58 11.92 -32.33
C LEU A 495 11.48 12.93 -33.04
N ILE A 496 10.89 13.95 -33.66
CA ILE A 496 11.61 14.95 -34.47
C ILE A 496 11.44 16.32 -33.82
N LEU A 497 12.54 16.98 -33.43
CA LEU A 497 12.50 18.15 -32.56
C LEU A 497 13.41 19.29 -33.04
N ALA A 498 12.93 20.53 -32.94
CA ALA A 498 13.77 21.72 -33.04
C ALA A 498 14.55 21.92 -31.74
N GLY A 499 15.89 21.84 -31.79
CA GLY A 499 16.72 21.95 -30.59
C GLY A 499 17.04 23.37 -30.11
N HIS A 500 16.45 24.40 -30.71
CA HIS A 500 16.84 25.81 -30.52
C HIS A 500 16.52 26.39 -29.13
N SER A 501 15.45 25.95 -28.46
CA SER A 501 15.12 26.40 -27.10
C SER A 501 15.07 25.27 -26.07
N LEU A 502 15.20 24.01 -26.49
CA LEU A 502 14.93 22.84 -25.66
C LEU A 502 15.93 22.74 -24.50
N ARG A 503 15.41 22.81 -23.27
CA ARG A 503 16.13 22.67 -21.99
C ARG A 503 15.90 21.33 -21.32
N ARG A 504 14.70 20.74 -21.44
CA ARG A 504 14.37 19.43 -20.83
C ARG A 504 13.51 18.57 -21.75
N ILE A 505 13.91 17.31 -21.92
CA ILE A 505 13.16 16.30 -22.68
C ILE A 505 12.92 15.08 -21.79
N HIS A 506 11.65 14.73 -21.57
CA HIS A 506 11.23 13.46 -20.98
C HIS A 506 10.50 12.61 -22.04
N ALA A 507 11.17 11.57 -22.54
CA ALA A 507 10.66 10.70 -23.61
C ALA A 507 10.76 9.20 -23.24
N SER A 508 10.56 8.86 -21.97
CA SER A 508 10.72 7.51 -21.42
C SER A 508 9.48 6.60 -21.61
N HIS A 509 9.67 5.27 -21.65
CA HIS A 509 8.59 4.27 -21.79
C HIS A 509 7.77 4.32 -23.11
N ASN A 510 8.39 4.56 -24.26
CA ASN A 510 7.72 4.64 -25.58
C ASN A 510 7.76 3.33 -26.39
N THR A 511 7.63 2.17 -25.72
CA THR A 511 8.06 0.88 -26.28
C THR A 511 7.23 0.35 -27.45
N ARG A 512 7.92 0.03 -28.57
CA ARG A 512 7.85 -1.25 -29.32
C ARG A 512 8.74 -1.32 -30.57
N SER A 513 9.28 -0.20 -31.03
CA SER A 513 10.10 -0.09 -32.23
C SER A 513 11.27 0.88 -32.01
N TYR A 514 12.29 0.85 -32.88
CA TYR A 514 13.46 1.73 -32.86
C TYR A 514 13.06 3.21 -32.78
N LEU A 515 13.36 3.88 -31.67
CA LEU A 515 13.06 5.30 -31.50
C LEU A 515 14.13 6.16 -32.18
N ARG A 516 13.79 6.71 -33.35
CA ARG A 516 14.65 7.72 -34.02
C ARG A 516 14.45 9.09 -33.36
N LEU A 517 15.56 9.73 -32.97
CA LEU A 517 15.59 11.11 -32.48
C LEU A 517 16.49 11.98 -33.37
N ASP A 518 15.88 12.88 -34.12
CA ASP A 518 16.59 13.92 -34.86
C ASP A 518 16.50 15.25 -34.07
N LEU A 519 17.66 15.76 -33.62
CA LEU A 519 17.78 16.95 -32.77
C LEU A 519 19.13 17.65 -33.02
N SER A 520 19.13 18.98 -32.99
CA SER A 520 20.34 19.82 -32.93
C SER A 520 20.19 20.86 -31.80
N SER A 521 20.58 20.51 -30.57
CA SER A 521 20.38 21.34 -29.37
C SER A 521 21.67 21.61 -28.62
N TYR A 522 21.90 22.90 -28.31
CA TYR A 522 23.02 23.40 -27.53
C TYR A 522 22.63 23.79 -26.08
N TRP A 523 21.33 23.81 -25.77
CA TRP A 523 20.78 24.29 -24.50
C TRP A 523 20.12 23.20 -23.64
N LEU A 524 20.12 21.95 -24.12
CA LEU A 524 19.52 20.82 -23.41
C LEU A 524 20.28 20.54 -22.12
N PHE A 525 19.62 20.74 -20.98
CA PHE A 525 20.16 20.58 -19.63
C PHE A 525 19.82 19.20 -19.03
N LEU A 526 18.63 18.70 -19.33
CA LEU A 526 18.09 17.45 -18.76
C LEU A 526 17.53 16.54 -19.86
N PHE A 527 18.04 15.31 -19.96
CA PHE A 527 17.69 14.41 -21.05
C PHE A 527 17.34 13.00 -20.55
N TYR A 528 16.04 12.67 -20.53
CA TYR A 528 15.50 11.41 -19.99
C TYR A 528 14.93 10.54 -21.11
N LEU A 529 15.65 9.46 -21.44
CA LEU A 529 15.37 8.47 -22.49
C LEU A 529 15.19 7.04 -21.97
N PHE A 530 15.02 6.84 -20.66
CA PHE A 530 15.00 5.51 -20.05
C PHE A 530 13.80 4.64 -20.45
N ARG A 531 13.98 3.31 -20.43
CA ARG A 531 12.95 2.30 -20.80
C ARG A 531 12.41 2.50 -22.22
N ASN A 532 13.31 2.59 -23.20
CA ASN A 532 13.01 2.62 -24.63
C ASN A 532 13.79 1.50 -25.36
N ASP A 533 13.92 1.59 -26.68
CA ASP A 533 14.67 0.64 -27.52
C ASP A 533 15.84 1.31 -28.27
N PHE A 534 16.57 2.22 -27.60
CA PHE A 534 17.73 2.88 -28.19
C PHE A 534 18.93 1.91 -28.26
N HIS A 535 19.46 1.70 -29.46
CA HIS A 535 20.69 0.94 -29.72
C HIS A 535 21.98 1.79 -29.63
N SER A 536 21.85 3.10 -29.87
CA SER A 536 22.90 4.10 -29.73
C SER A 536 22.30 5.41 -29.22
N LEU A 537 23.13 6.27 -28.64
CA LEU A 537 22.76 7.65 -28.33
C LEU A 537 22.93 8.55 -29.58
N PRO A 538 22.26 9.71 -29.65
CA PRO A 538 22.39 10.63 -30.78
C PRO A 538 23.83 11.11 -31.04
N GLU A 539 24.23 11.17 -32.30
CA GLU A 539 25.59 11.57 -32.71
C GLU A 539 26.01 12.98 -32.29
N TRP A 540 25.06 13.92 -32.16
CA TRP A 540 25.36 15.30 -31.72
C TRP A 540 25.97 15.37 -30.30
N LEU A 541 25.89 14.29 -29.51
CA LEU A 541 26.61 14.19 -28.23
C LEU A 541 28.15 14.06 -28.40
N ASN A 542 28.64 13.90 -29.63
CA ASN A 542 30.05 14.09 -30.00
C ASN A 542 30.42 15.57 -30.20
N ASP A 543 29.46 16.47 -30.43
CA ASP A 543 29.67 17.90 -30.61
C ASP A 543 29.77 18.61 -29.26
N GLU A 544 30.46 19.74 -29.19
CA GLU A 544 30.64 20.46 -27.92
C GLU A 544 29.29 20.94 -27.36
N ASN A 545 28.97 20.47 -26.15
CA ASN A 545 27.75 20.82 -25.43
C ASN A 545 28.10 21.35 -24.03
N ASP A 546 27.87 22.65 -23.84
CA ASP A 546 28.18 23.36 -22.60
C ASP A 546 26.97 23.47 -21.65
N SER A 547 25.83 22.83 -21.95
CA SER A 547 24.58 22.95 -21.17
C SER A 547 24.11 21.67 -20.49
N LEU A 548 24.43 20.49 -21.02
CA LEU A 548 23.90 19.21 -20.54
C LEU A 548 24.48 18.84 -19.16
N GLU A 549 23.65 18.89 -18.11
CA GLU A 549 24.04 18.49 -16.75
C GLU A 549 23.72 17.02 -16.47
N ARG A 550 22.58 16.50 -16.97
CA ARG A 550 22.11 15.14 -16.65
C ARG A 550 21.56 14.38 -17.85
N LEU A 551 22.07 13.16 -18.02
CA LEU A 551 21.59 12.15 -18.96
C LEU A 551 21.07 10.92 -18.20
N ILE A 552 19.85 10.49 -18.50
CA ILE A 552 19.26 9.23 -17.99
C ILE A 552 18.74 8.42 -19.17
N ALA A 553 19.48 7.39 -19.57
CA ALA A 553 19.15 6.50 -20.70
C ALA A 553 19.24 5.01 -20.32
N ASN A 554 18.91 4.69 -19.07
CA ASN A 554 18.93 3.32 -18.57
C ASN A 554 17.75 2.44 -19.05
N HIS A 555 17.90 1.12 -18.99
CA HIS A 555 16.98 0.16 -19.61
C HIS A 555 16.74 0.48 -21.10
N ASN A 556 17.80 0.45 -21.89
CA ASN A 556 17.77 0.55 -23.35
C ASN A 556 18.53 -0.66 -23.94
N ARG A 557 18.97 -0.57 -25.20
CA ARG A 557 19.82 -1.57 -25.85
C ARG A 557 21.15 -0.98 -26.30
N LEU A 558 21.66 0.04 -25.60
CA LEU A 558 22.88 0.74 -25.98
C LEU A 558 24.06 -0.22 -25.98
N THR A 559 24.75 -0.36 -27.12
CA THR A 559 25.95 -1.22 -27.24
C THR A 559 27.26 -0.43 -27.19
N LEU A 560 27.22 0.84 -27.61
CA LEU A 560 28.35 1.76 -27.67
C LEU A 560 27.89 3.17 -27.28
N LEU A 561 28.83 4.00 -26.82
CA LEU A 561 28.64 5.43 -26.59
C LEU A 561 29.40 6.24 -27.67
N PRO A 562 28.99 7.49 -27.96
CA PRO A 562 29.71 8.35 -28.89
C PRO A 562 31.17 8.57 -28.48
N ASN A 563 32.12 8.47 -29.42
CA ASN A 563 33.56 8.42 -29.14
C ASN A 563 34.15 9.67 -28.42
N LYS A 564 33.47 10.82 -28.46
CA LYS A 564 33.85 12.05 -27.75
C LYS A 564 32.95 12.38 -26.57
N PHE A 565 32.03 11.48 -26.18
CA PHE A 565 30.96 11.74 -25.21
C PHE A 565 31.45 12.40 -23.90
N PHE A 566 32.51 11.88 -23.28
CA PHE A 566 33.05 12.45 -22.03
C PHE A 566 33.85 13.74 -22.21
N THR A 567 34.38 14.03 -23.41
CA THR A 567 35.14 15.26 -23.68
C THR A 567 34.27 16.41 -24.15
N SER A 568 33.20 16.13 -24.89
CA SER A 568 32.39 17.17 -25.54
C SER A 568 31.31 17.74 -24.62
N ASN A 569 30.82 16.98 -23.64
CA ASN A 569 29.74 17.40 -22.73
C ASN A 569 30.31 18.02 -21.44
N LYS A 570 30.78 19.28 -21.51
CA LYS A 570 31.67 19.88 -20.50
C LYS A 570 31.00 20.17 -19.15
N GLN A 571 29.67 20.29 -19.09
CA GLN A 571 28.90 20.48 -17.84
C GLN A 571 28.24 19.20 -17.30
N LEU A 572 28.45 18.05 -17.93
CA LEU A 572 27.78 16.79 -17.58
C LEU A 572 28.23 16.29 -16.21
N ARG A 573 27.31 16.24 -15.23
CA ARG A 573 27.58 15.83 -13.85
C ARG A 573 26.98 14.48 -13.49
N TYR A 574 25.80 14.16 -14.04
CA TYR A 574 25.06 12.94 -13.70
C TYR A 574 24.77 12.12 -14.96
N VAL A 575 25.31 10.91 -15.02
CA VAL A 575 25.14 9.99 -16.14
C VAL A 575 24.59 8.66 -15.62
N ARG A 576 23.41 8.29 -16.11
CA ARG A 576 22.74 7.04 -15.77
C ARG A 576 22.48 6.21 -17.04
N LEU A 577 23.27 5.15 -17.19
CA LEU A 577 23.36 4.27 -18.37
C LEU A 577 23.22 2.79 -18.00
N ASP A 578 22.71 2.48 -16.81
CA ASP A 578 22.49 1.11 -16.35
C ASP A 578 21.50 0.31 -17.22
N HIS A 579 21.54 -1.02 -17.11
CA HIS A 579 20.66 -1.92 -17.84
C HIS A 579 20.70 -1.68 -19.36
N ASN A 580 21.91 -1.80 -19.91
CA ASN A 580 22.20 -1.70 -21.34
C ASN A 580 23.13 -2.86 -21.74
N TYR A 581 23.74 -2.80 -22.92
CA TYR A 581 24.65 -3.81 -23.45
C TYR A 581 26.03 -3.22 -23.82
N LEU A 582 26.47 -2.18 -23.09
CA LEU A 582 27.75 -1.52 -23.34
C LEU A 582 28.90 -2.51 -23.11
N LEU A 583 29.77 -2.68 -24.11
CA LEU A 583 30.97 -3.54 -24.04
C LEU A 583 32.20 -2.78 -23.53
N CYS A 584 32.28 -1.49 -23.82
CA CYS A 584 33.37 -0.60 -23.42
C CYS A 584 32.88 0.84 -23.30
N LEU A 585 33.75 1.72 -22.79
CA LEU A 585 33.52 3.17 -22.72
C LEU A 585 34.51 3.91 -23.64
N PRO A 586 34.19 5.14 -24.11
CA PRO A 586 35.10 5.92 -24.93
C PRO A 586 36.44 6.24 -24.25
N ASP A 587 37.55 6.06 -24.97
CA ASP A 587 38.92 6.20 -24.43
C ASP A 587 39.24 7.60 -23.86
N ARG A 588 38.60 8.63 -24.42
CA ARG A 588 38.90 10.03 -24.11
C ARG A 588 37.94 10.52 -23.03
N ALA A 589 38.45 10.67 -21.81
CA ALA A 589 37.72 11.20 -20.64
C ALA A 589 38.37 12.46 -20.02
N THR A 590 39.22 13.16 -20.78
CA THR A 590 40.01 14.32 -20.31
C THR A 590 39.11 15.45 -19.80
N ASN A 591 39.38 15.94 -18.57
CA ASN A 591 38.69 17.06 -17.92
C ASN A 591 37.16 16.89 -17.75
N SER A 592 36.67 15.65 -17.67
CA SER A 592 35.25 15.39 -17.43
C SER A 592 34.76 15.98 -16.09
N CYS A 593 33.59 16.62 -16.14
CA CYS A 593 32.91 17.18 -14.96
C CYS A 593 31.99 16.18 -14.24
N ILE A 594 31.95 14.90 -14.66
CA ILE A 594 31.04 13.89 -14.12
C ILE A 594 31.32 13.65 -12.64
N GLU A 595 30.26 13.77 -11.83
CA GLU A 595 30.26 13.51 -10.38
C GLU A 595 29.65 12.14 -10.07
N THR A 596 28.67 11.69 -10.86
CA THR A 596 27.98 10.41 -10.70
C THR A 596 27.88 9.69 -12.04
N LEU A 597 28.45 8.48 -12.11
CA LEU A 597 28.41 7.60 -13.26
C LEU A 597 27.84 6.23 -12.86
N LEU A 598 26.62 5.93 -13.35
CA LEU A 598 25.93 4.67 -13.09
C LEU A 598 25.90 3.82 -14.37
N LEU A 599 26.60 2.69 -14.32
CA LEU A 599 26.86 1.77 -15.42
C LEU A 599 26.55 0.30 -15.07
N HIS A 600 25.90 0.05 -13.93
CA HIS A 600 25.56 -1.31 -13.52
C HIS A 600 24.66 -2.01 -14.54
N HIS A 601 24.71 -3.34 -14.63
CA HIS A 601 24.05 -4.09 -15.71
C HIS A 601 24.45 -3.61 -17.10
N ASN A 602 25.73 -3.79 -17.43
CA ASN A 602 26.22 -3.72 -18.80
C ASN A 602 27.07 -4.98 -19.07
N ARG A 603 27.97 -4.94 -20.04
CA ARG A 603 28.91 -6.02 -20.37
C ARG A 603 30.32 -5.46 -20.50
N ILE A 604 30.66 -4.53 -19.61
CA ILE A 604 31.94 -3.82 -19.66
C ILE A 604 33.04 -4.77 -19.16
N GLU A 605 33.91 -5.19 -20.07
CA GLU A 605 35.06 -6.05 -19.77
C GLU A 605 36.22 -5.25 -19.16
N GLN A 606 36.45 -4.02 -19.65
CA GLN A 606 37.52 -3.13 -19.20
C GLN A 606 37.09 -1.65 -19.28
N LEU A 607 37.68 -0.83 -18.41
CA LEU A 607 37.55 0.63 -18.45
C LEU A 607 38.79 1.25 -19.11
N PRO A 608 38.67 2.42 -19.79
CA PRO A 608 39.81 3.04 -20.43
C PRO A 608 40.94 3.39 -19.46
N LEU A 609 42.19 3.11 -19.89
CA LEU A 609 43.41 3.13 -19.06
C LEU A 609 43.62 4.44 -18.26
N ASN A 610 43.22 5.59 -18.82
CA ASN A 610 43.40 6.90 -18.19
C ASN A 610 42.08 7.51 -17.67
N MET A 611 40.97 6.77 -17.65
CA MET A 611 39.65 7.31 -17.31
C MET A 611 39.62 7.88 -15.88
N LEU A 612 39.97 7.07 -14.89
CA LEU A 612 39.98 7.46 -13.49
C LEU A 612 41.05 8.53 -13.17
N LYS A 613 42.15 8.53 -13.92
CA LYS A 613 43.19 9.57 -13.86
C LYS A 613 42.67 10.95 -14.30
N HIS A 614 41.64 11.04 -15.15
CA HIS A 614 41.10 12.33 -15.64
C HIS A 614 39.76 12.76 -15.03
N MET A 615 38.99 11.86 -14.41
CA MET A 615 37.68 12.18 -13.82
C MET A 615 37.77 12.79 -12.41
N HIS A 616 38.43 13.94 -12.27
CA HIS A 616 38.75 14.59 -10.97
C HIS A 616 37.54 15.06 -10.13
N ARG A 617 36.32 14.96 -10.65
CA ARG A 617 35.07 15.30 -9.95
C ARG A 617 34.24 14.08 -9.52
N LEU A 618 34.62 12.88 -9.96
CA LEU A 618 33.84 11.67 -9.73
C LEU A 618 33.75 11.35 -8.23
N ARG A 619 32.51 11.27 -7.73
CA ARG A 619 32.14 10.98 -6.34
C ARG A 619 31.46 9.62 -6.22
N ILE A 620 30.64 9.25 -7.20
CA ILE A 620 29.88 8.00 -7.21
C ILE A 620 30.15 7.27 -8.53
N LEU A 621 30.67 6.05 -8.45
CA LEU A 621 30.90 5.18 -9.59
C LEU A 621 30.25 3.83 -9.33
N ASN A 622 29.30 3.44 -10.18
CA ASN A 622 28.61 2.16 -10.03
C ASN A 622 28.80 1.30 -11.28
N LEU A 623 29.49 0.18 -11.11
CA LEU A 623 29.90 -0.77 -12.15
C LEU A 623 29.43 -2.20 -11.83
N SER A 624 28.51 -2.36 -10.89
CA SER A 624 28.00 -3.67 -10.47
C SER A 624 27.39 -4.46 -11.63
N ASN A 625 27.53 -5.78 -11.67
CA ASN A 625 27.03 -6.65 -12.73
C ASN A 625 27.57 -6.24 -14.11
N ASN A 626 28.89 -6.33 -14.24
CA ASN A 626 29.68 -6.19 -15.47
C ASN A 626 30.70 -7.35 -15.52
N GLN A 627 31.74 -7.25 -16.35
CA GLN A 627 32.72 -8.32 -16.60
C GLN A 627 34.16 -7.83 -16.32
N LEU A 628 34.31 -6.92 -15.35
CA LEU A 628 35.59 -6.29 -15.04
C LEU A 628 36.52 -7.25 -14.29
N SER A 629 37.74 -7.42 -14.80
CA SER A 629 38.82 -8.13 -14.08
C SER A 629 39.73 -7.20 -13.26
N SER A 630 39.77 -5.90 -13.57
CA SER A 630 40.55 -4.90 -12.85
C SER A 630 40.02 -3.48 -13.04
N LEU A 631 40.58 -2.51 -12.31
CA LEU A 631 40.33 -1.08 -12.50
C LEU A 631 41.59 -0.33 -12.97
N PRO A 632 41.46 0.66 -13.88
CA PRO A 632 42.58 1.46 -14.37
C PRO A 632 43.18 2.32 -13.26
N ALA A 633 44.41 2.78 -13.45
CA ALA A 633 45.14 3.55 -12.45
C ALA A 633 44.39 4.82 -12.02
N ALA A 634 44.40 5.09 -10.70
CA ALA A 634 43.93 6.33 -10.11
C ALA A 634 44.81 7.53 -10.52
N ASN A 635 44.44 8.76 -10.12
CA ASN A 635 45.33 9.88 -10.32
C ASN A 635 46.54 9.80 -9.36
N ASP A 636 47.73 10.14 -9.87
CA ASP A 636 48.99 10.17 -9.10
C ASP A 636 48.94 11.20 -7.94
N ARG A 637 48.05 12.19 -8.05
CA ARG A 637 47.76 13.19 -7.02
C ARG A 637 46.49 12.83 -6.25
N SER A 638 46.65 12.49 -4.97
CA SER A 638 45.55 12.03 -4.09
C SER A 638 44.47 13.08 -3.83
N ASP A 639 44.78 14.38 -3.91
CA ASP A 639 43.80 15.45 -3.71
C ASP A 639 42.71 15.47 -4.82
N LEU A 640 43.06 14.99 -6.01
CA LEU A 640 42.18 14.85 -7.18
C LEU A 640 41.33 13.56 -7.16
N ASN A 641 41.68 12.58 -6.31
CA ASN A 641 40.92 11.35 -6.12
C ASN A 641 39.72 11.65 -5.18
N LYS A 642 38.58 12.05 -5.76
CA LYS A 642 37.38 12.53 -5.01
C LYS A 642 36.28 11.49 -4.79
N LEU A 643 36.53 10.23 -5.15
CA LEU A 643 35.55 9.15 -5.08
C LEU A 643 35.11 8.88 -3.63
N GLN A 644 33.82 8.67 -3.42
CA GLN A 644 33.16 8.47 -2.11
C GLN A 644 32.31 7.19 -2.07
N GLU A 645 31.62 6.85 -3.16
CA GLU A 645 30.88 5.60 -3.28
C GLU A 645 31.39 4.85 -4.52
N ILE A 646 31.83 3.60 -4.34
CA ILE A 646 32.16 2.70 -5.46
C ILE A 646 31.48 1.34 -5.29
N TYR A 647 30.79 0.91 -6.34
CA TYR A 647 30.04 -0.34 -6.39
C TYR A 647 30.57 -1.22 -7.52
N LEU A 648 31.05 -2.42 -7.16
CA LEU A 648 31.72 -3.39 -8.03
C LEU A 648 31.16 -4.81 -7.84
N THR A 649 29.98 -4.93 -7.23
CA THR A 649 29.32 -6.22 -6.95
C THR A 649 29.10 -7.02 -8.25
N CYS A 650 29.33 -8.33 -8.25
CA CYS A 650 29.23 -9.18 -9.45
C CYS A 650 30.08 -8.67 -10.62
N ASN A 651 31.40 -8.83 -10.48
CA ASN A 651 32.40 -8.70 -11.54
C ASN A 651 33.40 -9.86 -11.39
N ASP A 652 34.46 -9.88 -12.18
CA ASP A 652 35.50 -10.91 -12.17
C ASP A 652 36.80 -10.41 -11.51
N LEU A 653 36.69 -9.54 -10.48
CA LEU A 653 37.83 -8.89 -9.83
C LEU A 653 38.61 -9.86 -8.94
N ASN A 654 39.94 -9.71 -8.93
CA ASN A 654 40.87 -10.41 -8.05
C ASN A 654 41.49 -9.45 -6.99
N ASP A 655 42.39 -9.97 -6.15
CA ASP A 655 43.03 -9.23 -5.05
C ASP A 655 43.84 -7.99 -5.50
N ASP A 656 44.24 -7.89 -6.78
CA ASP A 656 44.98 -6.73 -7.30
C ASP A 656 44.16 -5.42 -7.20
N ILE A 657 42.82 -5.53 -7.13
CA ILE A 657 41.88 -4.41 -6.99
C ILE A 657 42.24 -3.46 -5.84
N TYR A 658 42.77 -4.02 -4.74
CA TYR A 658 43.10 -3.24 -3.55
C TYR A 658 44.19 -2.20 -3.80
N HIS A 659 45.12 -2.44 -4.73
CA HIS A 659 46.15 -1.46 -5.08
C HIS A 659 45.54 -0.16 -5.61
N THR A 660 44.65 -0.25 -6.61
CA THR A 660 43.94 0.90 -7.18
C THR A 660 42.97 1.54 -6.17
N LEU A 661 42.24 0.74 -5.38
CA LEU A 661 41.32 1.27 -4.37
C LEU A 661 42.05 2.06 -3.27
N SER A 662 43.27 1.67 -2.90
CA SER A 662 44.05 2.34 -1.84
C SER A 662 44.39 3.80 -2.12
N CYS A 663 44.21 4.28 -3.35
CA CYS A 663 44.39 5.67 -3.76
C CYS A 663 43.20 6.59 -3.44
N TYR A 664 42.07 6.04 -2.96
CA TYR A 664 40.83 6.77 -2.70
C TYR A 664 40.48 6.83 -1.20
N GLU A 665 41.31 7.51 -0.41
CA GLU A 665 41.18 7.68 1.05
C GLU A 665 39.84 8.30 1.51
N ARG A 666 39.08 8.90 0.58
CA ARG A 666 37.76 9.51 0.79
C ARG A 666 36.57 8.56 0.57
N LEU A 667 36.81 7.30 0.21
CA LEU A 667 35.76 6.28 0.07
C LEU A 667 35.00 6.08 1.39
N LYS A 668 33.68 6.12 1.31
CA LYS A 668 32.71 5.86 2.38
C LYS A 668 31.98 4.55 2.17
N ILE A 669 31.59 4.26 0.93
CA ILE A 669 30.90 3.02 0.55
C ILE A 669 31.75 2.27 -0.46
N LEU A 670 32.08 1.01 -0.13
CA LEU A 670 32.80 0.08 -0.99
C LEU A 670 32.06 -1.25 -1.03
N HIS A 671 31.47 -1.58 -2.19
CA HIS A 671 30.84 -2.88 -2.43
C HIS A 671 31.68 -3.69 -3.43
N LEU A 672 32.17 -4.84 -2.98
CA LEU A 672 33.01 -5.80 -3.70
C LEU A 672 32.40 -7.23 -3.68
N ALA A 673 31.11 -7.36 -3.37
CA ALA A 673 30.47 -8.66 -3.19
C ALA A 673 30.41 -9.47 -4.49
N TYR A 674 30.54 -10.79 -4.39
CA TYR A 674 30.54 -11.73 -5.53
C TYR A 674 31.59 -11.39 -6.60
N ASN A 675 32.86 -11.40 -6.19
CA ASN A 675 34.04 -11.38 -7.05
C ASN A 675 34.93 -12.60 -6.71
N HIS A 676 36.15 -12.66 -7.23
CA HIS A 676 37.11 -13.75 -7.00
C HIS A 676 38.20 -13.36 -5.98
N LEU A 677 37.80 -12.71 -4.87
CA LEU A 677 38.73 -12.24 -3.83
C LEU A 677 39.07 -13.37 -2.84
N GLU A 678 40.36 -13.59 -2.59
CA GLU A 678 40.88 -14.63 -1.69
C GLU A 678 41.60 -14.03 -0.48
N HIS A 679 42.41 -12.98 -0.71
CA HIS A 679 43.23 -12.34 0.30
C HIS A 679 43.10 -10.81 0.30
N ILE A 680 42.81 -10.24 1.48
CA ILE A 680 42.71 -8.79 1.64
C ILE A 680 44.10 -8.21 1.92
N ASN A 681 44.60 -7.32 1.05
CA ASN A 681 45.86 -6.62 1.27
C ASN A 681 45.72 -5.58 2.40
N GLU A 682 46.23 -5.94 3.58
CA GLU A 682 46.15 -5.12 4.80
C GLU A 682 46.73 -3.71 4.62
N SER A 683 47.86 -3.57 3.93
CA SER A 683 48.52 -2.27 3.74
C SER A 683 47.64 -1.30 2.93
N ALA A 684 46.98 -1.81 1.88
CA ALA A 684 46.09 -1.08 0.99
C ALA A 684 44.79 -0.66 1.69
N ILE A 685 44.14 -1.63 2.34
CA ILE A 685 42.89 -1.46 3.09
C ILE A 685 43.04 -0.48 4.25
N SER A 686 44.20 -0.46 4.90
CA SER A 686 44.46 0.43 6.05
C SER A 686 44.49 1.93 5.70
N LYS A 687 44.47 2.31 4.42
CA LYS A 687 44.34 3.71 3.97
C LYS A 687 42.89 4.18 3.86
N LEU A 688 41.91 3.27 3.84
CA LEU A 688 40.50 3.57 3.58
C LEU A 688 39.76 4.02 4.87
N ILE A 689 40.34 5.00 5.57
CA ILE A 689 39.91 5.47 6.90
C ILE A 689 38.52 6.13 6.91
N SER A 690 38.02 6.56 5.76
CA SER A 690 36.71 7.21 5.61
C SER A 690 35.55 6.22 5.44
N LEU A 691 35.81 4.91 5.36
CA LEU A 691 34.77 3.90 5.10
C LEU A 691 33.73 3.85 6.22
N THR A 692 32.47 3.91 5.82
CA THR A 692 31.28 3.72 6.66
C THR A 692 30.56 2.41 6.34
N GLU A 693 30.68 1.90 5.11
CA GLU A 693 30.04 0.67 4.65
C GLU A 693 30.97 -0.14 3.76
N LEU A 694 31.21 -1.40 4.14
CA LEU A 694 32.06 -2.34 3.41
C LEU A 694 31.31 -3.66 3.19
N ASN A 695 31.08 -4.02 1.93
CA ASN A 695 30.49 -5.30 1.54
C ASN A 695 31.49 -6.15 0.75
N LEU A 696 31.86 -7.31 1.30
CA LEU A 696 32.80 -8.30 0.80
C LEU A 696 32.13 -9.69 0.66
N SER A 697 30.81 -9.75 0.72
CA SER A 697 30.05 -11.01 0.74
C SER A 697 30.22 -11.83 -0.54
N GLY A 698 30.10 -13.15 -0.47
CA GLY A 698 30.12 -14.02 -1.67
C GLY A 698 31.48 -14.14 -2.37
N ASN A 699 32.59 -13.92 -1.68
CA ASN A 699 33.95 -14.11 -2.16
C ASN A 699 34.55 -15.41 -1.56
N SER A 700 35.85 -15.66 -1.76
CA SER A 700 36.57 -16.84 -1.26
C SER A 700 37.44 -16.53 -0.02
N LEU A 701 37.12 -15.47 0.73
CA LEU A 701 37.95 -14.98 1.84
C LEU A 701 38.02 -15.98 2.99
N GLN A 702 39.24 -16.30 3.44
CA GLN A 702 39.49 -17.21 4.57
C GLN A 702 39.75 -16.47 5.89
N ILE A 703 40.29 -15.25 5.83
CA ILE A 703 40.72 -14.42 6.98
C ILE A 703 40.41 -12.94 6.68
N LEU A 704 40.05 -12.18 7.71
CA LEU A 704 39.92 -10.71 7.67
C LEU A 704 41.15 -10.04 8.31
N PRO A 705 41.74 -8.98 7.72
CA PRO A 705 42.97 -8.34 8.21
C PRO A 705 42.66 -7.44 9.41
N MET A 706 43.14 -7.84 10.58
CA MET A 706 42.72 -7.23 11.84
C MET A 706 43.29 -5.83 12.05
N ASP A 707 44.57 -5.57 11.74
CA ASP A 707 45.16 -4.25 11.95
C ASP A 707 44.78 -3.26 10.86
N GLY A 708 44.52 -3.75 9.64
CA GLY A 708 43.92 -2.98 8.54
C GLY A 708 42.51 -2.49 8.87
N LEU A 709 41.61 -3.39 9.25
CA LEU A 709 40.23 -3.04 9.62
C LEU A 709 40.17 -2.10 10.83
N ASN A 710 41.03 -2.31 11.83
CA ASN A 710 41.08 -1.51 13.06
C ASN A 710 41.35 0.00 12.84
N LYS A 711 41.79 0.44 11.65
CA LYS A 711 41.94 1.87 11.31
C LYS A 711 40.67 2.52 10.76
N MET A 712 39.63 1.75 10.45
CA MET A 712 38.36 2.24 9.91
C MET A 712 37.41 2.70 11.02
N GLU A 713 37.80 3.75 11.77
CA GLU A 713 37.02 4.21 12.93
C GLU A 713 35.57 4.63 12.59
N ASN A 714 35.31 4.95 11.32
CA ASN A 714 34.01 5.36 10.79
C ASN A 714 33.09 4.19 10.35
N LEU A 715 33.55 2.94 10.39
CA LEU A 715 32.82 1.81 9.83
C LEU A 715 31.55 1.50 10.64
N GLU A 716 30.39 1.61 9.99
CA GLU A 716 29.06 1.35 10.58
C GLU A 716 28.49 0.00 10.15
N ILE A 717 28.79 -0.45 8.93
CA ILE A 717 28.23 -1.66 8.31
C ILE A 717 29.36 -2.50 7.71
N LEU A 718 29.44 -3.77 8.11
CA LEU A 718 30.36 -4.76 7.58
C LEU A 718 29.61 -6.03 7.17
N CYS A 719 29.58 -6.32 5.87
CA CYS A 719 28.95 -7.51 5.30
C CYS A 719 30.03 -8.42 4.70
N VAL A 720 30.18 -9.64 5.22
CA VAL A 720 31.16 -10.64 4.77
C VAL A 720 30.55 -12.05 4.77
N HIS A 721 29.26 -12.15 4.44
CA HIS A 721 28.61 -13.46 4.42
C HIS A 721 29.02 -14.28 3.20
N SER A 722 28.71 -15.58 3.19
CA SER A 722 28.99 -16.47 2.05
C SER A 722 30.47 -16.45 1.63
N ASN A 723 31.36 -16.53 2.62
CA ASN A 723 32.81 -16.61 2.47
C ASN A 723 33.32 -17.89 3.17
N GLN A 724 34.63 -18.03 3.36
CA GLN A 724 35.28 -19.20 3.96
C GLN A 724 35.91 -18.87 5.33
N LEU A 725 35.41 -17.84 6.03
CA LEU A 725 36.01 -17.37 7.28
C LEU A 725 35.91 -18.41 8.39
N LYS A 726 37.04 -18.67 9.07
CA LYS A 726 37.13 -19.63 10.20
C LYS A 726 37.22 -18.95 11.57
N ILE A 727 37.66 -17.70 11.61
CA ILE A 727 37.98 -16.93 12.82
C ILE A 727 37.31 -15.56 12.70
N ILE A 728 36.69 -15.09 13.78
CA ILE A 728 36.19 -13.72 13.90
C ILE A 728 37.33 -12.81 14.42
N PRO A 729 37.63 -11.67 13.77
CA PRO A 729 38.60 -10.71 14.28
C PRO A 729 38.01 -9.86 15.43
N ASP A 730 38.87 -9.26 16.25
CA ASP A 730 38.43 -8.35 17.32
C ASP A 730 37.95 -7.00 16.75
N PHE A 731 36.64 -6.75 16.84
CA PHE A 731 35.99 -5.53 16.38
C PHE A 731 35.84 -4.45 17.47
N ARG A 732 36.32 -4.66 18.71
CA ARG A 732 36.11 -3.71 19.83
C ARG A 732 36.55 -2.28 19.55
N LYS A 733 37.55 -2.07 18.69
CA LYS A 733 38.04 -0.74 18.32
C LYS A 733 37.08 0.02 17.39
N LEU A 734 36.20 -0.69 16.67
CA LEU A 734 35.24 -0.12 15.71
C LEU A 734 33.99 0.42 16.43
N LYS A 735 34.16 1.55 17.12
CA LYS A 735 33.16 2.14 18.02
C LYS A 735 31.84 2.51 17.33
N LEU A 736 31.82 2.70 16.01
CA LEU A 736 30.61 3.08 15.25
C LEU A 736 29.91 1.92 14.55
N LEU A 737 30.43 0.68 14.68
CA LEU A 737 29.94 -0.51 13.98
C LEU A 737 28.58 -0.97 14.54
N LYS A 738 27.53 -0.84 13.71
CA LYS A 738 26.12 -1.13 14.04
C LYS A 738 25.64 -2.45 13.47
N VAL A 739 26.14 -2.87 12.32
CA VAL A 739 25.68 -4.06 11.58
C VAL A 739 26.88 -4.91 11.17
N ILE A 740 26.84 -6.19 11.54
CA ILE A 740 27.82 -7.20 11.12
C ILE A 740 27.06 -8.41 10.56
N ASP A 741 27.36 -8.79 9.32
CA ASP A 741 26.90 -10.05 8.72
C ASP A 741 28.09 -10.98 8.44
N LEU A 742 28.15 -12.07 9.21
CA LEU A 742 29.15 -13.14 9.14
C LEU A 742 28.50 -14.49 8.82
N SER A 743 27.27 -14.48 8.34
CA SER A 743 26.52 -15.71 8.02
C SER A 743 27.15 -16.53 6.89
N PHE A 744 26.81 -17.81 6.81
CA PHE A 744 27.27 -18.73 5.75
C PHE A 744 28.81 -18.74 5.60
N ASN A 745 29.51 -18.84 6.72
CA ASN A 745 30.97 -18.99 6.84
C ASN A 745 31.30 -20.32 7.57
N GLN A 746 32.56 -20.51 7.97
CA GLN A 746 33.08 -21.70 8.67
C GLN A 746 33.53 -21.39 10.11
N ILE A 747 32.88 -20.42 10.77
CA ILE A 747 33.29 -19.87 12.06
C ILE A 747 33.02 -20.86 13.21
N LYS A 748 33.91 -20.86 14.23
CA LYS A 748 33.85 -21.74 15.41
C LYS A 748 33.46 -20.98 16.70
N ILE A 749 32.79 -21.66 17.64
CA ILE A 749 32.17 -21.07 18.86
C ILE A 749 33.18 -20.34 19.76
N ASN A 750 34.36 -20.92 19.92
CA ASN A 750 35.38 -20.53 20.90
C ASN A 750 36.01 -19.14 20.66
N THR A 751 35.53 -18.39 19.66
CA THR A 751 36.01 -17.05 19.31
C THR A 751 35.04 -15.92 19.68
N ILE A 752 33.81 -16.20 20.14
CA ILE A 752 32.73 -15.18 20.15
C ILE A 752 32.79 -14.19 21.33
N GLU A 753 33.31 -14.60 22.50
CA GLU A 753 33.27 -13.76 23.70
C GLU A 753 34.15 -12.50 23.59
N ASN A 754 33.57 -11.35 23.95
CA ASN A 754 34.23 -10.04 24.02
C ASN A 754 34.83 -9.47 22.73
N LEU A 755 34.54 -10.00 21.54
CA LEU A 755 35.06 -9.42 20.27
C LEU A 755 34.26 -8.23 19.72
N PHE A 756 33.04 -7.99 20.21
CA PHE A 756 32.12 -7.02 19.59
C PHE A 756 32.03 -5.68 20.33
N PRO A 757 31.91 -4.55 19.61
CA PRO A 757 31.73 -3.23 20.21
C PRO A 757 30.33 -3.07 20.84
N PRO A 758 30.16 -2.19 21.85
CA PRO A 758 28.87 -2.00 22.54
C PRO A 758 27.80 -1.30 21.69
N SER A 759 28.17 -0.72 20.55
CA SER A 759 27.29 -0.04 19.60
C SER A 759 26.60 -0.98 18.60
N LEU A 760 26.91 -2.27 18.62
CA LEU A 760 26.35 -3.26 17.71
C LEU A 760 24.83 -3.39 17.90
N THR A 761 24.09 -3.36 16.80
CA THR A 761 22.61 -3.43 16.77
C THR A 761 22.08 -4.66 16.03
N VAL A 762 22.85 -5.20 15.08
CA VAL A 762 22.52 -6.40 14.31
C VAL A 762 23.77 -7.26 14.17
N LEU A 763 23.66 -8.53 14.52
CA LEU A 763 24.69 -9.54 14.33
C LEU A 763 24.05 -10.76 13.68
N ASP A 764 24.48 -11.08 12.46
CA ASP A 764 24.07 -12.28 11.77
C ASP A 764 25.20 -13.31 11.74
N LEU A 765 24.96 -14.46 12.36
CA LEU A 765 25.85 -15.62 12.42
C LEU A 765 25.20 -16.87 11.80
N ALA A 766 24.06 -16.73 11.11
CA ALA A 766 23.29 -17.85 10.58
C ALA A 766 24.12 -18.74 9.63
N CYS A 767 23.78 -20.02 9.55
CA CYS A 767 24.42 -20.99 8.65
C CYS A 767 25.95 -21.18 8.82
N ASN A 768 26.53 -20.86 9.98
CA ASN A 768 27.87 -21.34 10.35
C ASN A 768 27.74 -22.73 10.99
N GLN A 769 28.24 -23.77 10.34
CA GLN A 769 27.95 -25.17 10.68
C GLN A 769 28.46 -25.62 12.06
N GLU A 770 29.53 -25.00 12.56
CA GLU A 770 30.15 -25.35 13.85
C GLU A 770 29.69 -24.45 15.01
N ILE A 771 28.76 -23.51 14.79
CA ILE A 771 28.25 -22.60 15.84
C ILE A 771 27.09 -23.26 16.60
N ASN A 772 27.43 -23.97 17.68
CA ASN A 772 26.50 -24.47 18.69
C ASN A 772 26.59 -23.59 19.96
N ILE A 773 25.93 -22.43 19.95
CA ILE A 773 26.04 -21.44 21.05
C ILE A 773 25.27 -21.94 22.28
N GLU A 774 25.96 -22.12 23.40
CA GLU A 774 25.31 -22.34 24.68
C GLU A 774 24.45 -21.13 25.08
N LYS A 775 23.25 -21.41 25.58
CA LYS A 775 22.21 -20.40 25.82
C LYS A 775 22.69 -19.21 26.66
N GLN A 776 23.60 -19.42 27.60
CA GLN A 776 24.19 -18.36 28.46
C GLN A 776 25.04 -17.34 27.68
N ILE A 777 25.81 -17.77 26.67
CA ILE A 777 26.59 -16.85 25.81
C ILE A 777 25.63 -16.01 24.96
N LEU A 778 24.56 -16.63 24.48
CA LEU A 778 23.49 -15.99 23.73
C LEU A 778 22.72 -14.96 24.59
N GLU A 779 22.43 -15.28 25.85
CA GLU A 779 21.82 -14.38 26.85
C GLU A 779 22.75 -13.19 27.21
N ASN A 780 24.06 -13.41 27.31
CA ASN A 780 25.06 -12.35 27.52
C ASN A 780 25.16 -11.38 26.31
N LEU A 781 24.93 -11.87 25.09
CA LEU A 781 24.88 -11.05 23.88
C LEU A 781 23.53 -10.34 23.71
N SER A 782 22.41 -11.00 24.03
CA SER A 782 21.05 -10.42 23.91
C SER A 782 20.69 -9.41 25.00
N ASN A 783 21.44 -9.37 26.10
CA ASN A 783 21.37 -8.28 27.09
C ASN A 783 22.00 -6.97 26.59
N LYS A 784 22.72 -7.00 25.45
CA LYS A 784 23.02 -5.83 24.62
C LYS A 784 22.00 -5.78 23.48
N THR A 785 21.80 -4.61 22.88
CA THR A 785 20.74 -4.32 21.90
C THR A 785 20.95 -4.95 20.50
N VAL A 786 21.44 -6.19 20.45
CA VAL A 786 21.81 -6.91 19.24
C VAL A 786 20.66 -7.81 18.79
N SER A 787 20.10 -7.51 17.62
CA SER A 787 19.22 -8.45 16.92
C SER A 787 20.07 -9.60 16.37
N LEU A 788 20.15 -10.69 17.13
CA LEU A 788 20.73 -11.95 16.68
C LEU A 788 19.80 -12.61 15.67
N VAL A 789 20.18 -12.59 14.39
CA VAL A 789 19.43 -13.30 13.34
C VAL A 789 19.66 -14.81 13.53
N ASN A 790 18.55 -15.52 13.65
CA ASN A 790 18.42 -16.84 14.25
C ASN A 790 19.55 -17.85 13.89
N VAL A 791 20.37 -18.20 14.89
CA VAL A 791 21.41 -19.24 14.78
C VAL A 791 20.81 -20.63 14.53
N SER A 792 19.57 -20.86 14.97
CA SER A 792 18.81 -22.11 14.77
C SER A 792 18.09 -22.19 13.41
N ALA A 793 18.84 -21.93 12.32
CA ALA A 793 18.49 -22.41 10.98
C ALA A 793 18.80 -23.93 10.80
N LEU A 794 19.25 -24.60 11.86
CA LEU A 794 19.03 -26.03 12.10
C LEU A 794 17.82 -26.18 13.05
N PRO A 795 16.90 -27.14 12.80
CA PRO A 795 15.73 -27.33 13.63
C PRO A 795 16.11 -27.86 15.02
N LEU A 796 16.32 -26.95 15.98
CA LEU A 796 16.43 -27.29 17.40
C LEU A 796 15.06 -27.62 18.00
N VAL A 797 14.48 -28.73 17.53
CA VAL A 797 13.68 -29.58 18.39
C VAL A 797 14.61 -30.67 18.89
N LEU A 798 14.82 -30.71 20.20
CA LEU A 798 15.33 -31.86 20.91
C LEU A 798 14.37 -33.04 20.69
N ASN A 799 14.59 -33.82 19.63
CA ASN A 799 14.22 -35.24 19.50
C ASN A 799 14.74 -35.79 18.17
N ASN A 800 15.38 -36.94 18.22
CA ASN A 800 15.69 -37.73 17.03
C ASN A 800 14.36 -38.07 16.27
N ASN A 801 14.42 -38.07 14.93
CA ASN A 801 13.45 -38.67 13.97
C ASN A 801 12.48 -37.77 13.14
N PHE A 802 12.66 -36.45 13.00
CA PHE A 802 11.84 -35.65 12.04
C PHE A 802 12.62 -34.65 11.14
N ASN A 803 13.62 -35.14 10.40
CA ASN A 803 14.24 -34.39 9.29
C ASN A 803 13.46 -34.56 7.98
N SER A 804 12.24 -33.99 7.88
CA SER A 804 11.31 -34.28 6.77
C SER A 804 10.45 -33.10 6.27
N SER A 805 10.94 -31.86 6.28
CA SER A 805 10.21 -30.75 5.62
C SER A 805 10.25 -30.85 4.10
N LEU A 806 9.12 -30.58 3.45
CA LEU A 806 8.96 -30.61 1.98
C LEU A 806 9.44 -29.34 1.28
N TRP A 807 9.81 -28.32 2.05
CA TRP A 807 10.32 -27.04 1.60
C TRP A 807 11.45 -26.57 2.51
N SER A 808 12.34 -25.76 1.94
CA SER A 808 13.42 -25.05 2.64
C SER A 808 13.25 -23.55 2.44
N VAL A 809 13.43 -22.77 3.50
CA VAL A 809 13.13 -21.33 3.51
C VAL A 809 14.39 -20.50 3.67
N GLY A 810 14.46 -19.42 2.90
CA GLY A 810 15.46 -18.37 3.00
C GLY A 810 14.81 -17.05 3.35
N PHE A 811 15.38 -16.35 4.32
CA PHE A 811 14.92 -15.04 4.74
C PHE A 811 16.11 -14.11 4.92
N ALA A 812 16.01 -12.91 4.36
CA ALA A 812 16.95 -11.83 4.56
C ALA A 812 16.21 -10.49 4.62
N GLN A 813 16.77 -9.55 5.39
CA GLN A 813 16.26 -8.19 5.50
C GLN A 813 17.41 -7.19 5.71
N SER A 814 17.22 -5.97 5.24
CA SER A 814 18.11 -4.83 5.49
C SER A 814 17.28 -3.65 5.99
N SER A 815 17.77 -2.95 7.02
CA SER A 815 17.14 -1.74 7.58
C SER A 815 17.50 -0.45 6.82
N GLY A 816 18.34 -0.56 5.79
CA GLY A 816 18.86 0.57 5.01
C GLY A 816 19.41 1.72 5.86
N ILE A 817 19.40 2.92 5.29
CA ILE A 817 19.83 4.16 5.97
C ILE A 817 18.90 4.55 7.13
N ARG A 818 17.66 4.02 7.15
CA ARG A 818 16.62 4.37 8.14
C ARG A 818 16.83 3.72 9.51
N ASN A 819 17.65 2.66 9.60
CA ASN A 819 17.95 1.93 10.84
C ASN A 819 16.70 1.50 11.65
N ARG A 820 15.57 1.26 10.96
CA ARG A 820 14.31 0.82 11.56
C ARG A 820 13.54 -0.08 10.60
N LEU A 821 13.46 -1.36 10.93
CA LEU A 821 12.66 -2.35 10.19
C LEU A 821 11.17 -1.98 10.28
N SER A 822 10.54 -1.79 9.12
CA SER A 822 9.09 -1.52 8.94
C SER A 822 8.36 -2.67 8.24
N ILE A 823 9.04 -3.81 8.08
CA ILE A 823 8.54 -5.00 7.40
C ILE A 823 8.62 -6.17 8.39
N THR A 824 7.59 -7.02 8.43
CA THR A 824 7.58 -8.26 9.21
C THR A 824 7.12 -9.43 8.35
N THR A 825 7.48 -10.65 8.74
CA THR A 825 7.14 -11.88 8.00
C THR A 825 6.65 -12.99 8.91
N VAL A 826 5.77 -13.84 8.38
CA VAL A 826 5.38 -15.13 8.98
C VAL A 826 6.04 -16.24 8.15
N ASN A 827 6.61 -17.23 8.85
CA ASN A 827 7.38 -18.32 8.25
C ASN A 827 7.13 -19.61 9.06
N GLU A 828 5.98 -20.22 8.85
CA GLU A 828 5.57 -21.46 9.53
C GLU A 828 5.60 -22.62 8.55
N THR A 829 6.72 -23.35 8.54
CA THR A 829 6.93 -24.47 7.60
C THR A 829 6.10 -25.71 7.91
N ASN A 830 5.59 -25.83 9.14
CA ASN A 830 4.80 -26.97 9.60
C ASN A 830 3.52 -26.43 10.26
N PHE A 831 2.67 -25.77 9.47
CA PHE A 831 1.43 -25.17 9.97
C PHE A 831 0.51 -26.27 10.53
N HIS A 832 -0.21 -25.97 11.62
CA HIS A 832 -1.01 -26.94 12.39
C HIS A 832 -0.25 -28.23 12.80
N TYR A 833 1.08 -28.18 12.99
CA TYR A 833 1.94 -29.35 13.22
C TYR A 833 1.96 -30.38 12.07
N SER A 834 1.41 -30.04 10.91
CA SER A 834 1.44 -30.85 9.70
C SER A 834 2.72 -30.59 8.92
N SER A 835 3.49 -31.63 8.61
CA SER A 835 4.63 -31.54 7.67
C SER A 835 4.22 -31.32 6.20
N HIS A 836 2.92 -31.19 5.93
CA HIS A 836 2.32 -31.06 4.60
C HIS A 836 1.53 -29.75 4.43
N GLU A 837 1.51 -28.88 5.44
CA GLU A 837 0.83 -27.58 5.42
C GLU A 837 1.80 -26.48 5.87
N ALA A 838 1.77 -25.31 5.23
CA ALA A 838 2.67 -24.22 5.56
C ALA A 838 2.07 -22.84 5.29
N LEU A 839 2.41 -21.88 6.16
CA LEU A 839 1.93 -20.52 6.13
C LEU A 839 3.08 -19.52 6.03
N PHE A 840 3.04 -18.69 4.99
CA PHE A 840 4.02 -17.64 4.73
C PHE A 840 3.31 -16.30 4.55
N ALA A 841 3.88 -15.23 5.12
CA ALA A 841 3.35 -13.89 4.87
C ALA A 841 4.42 -12.80 4.96
N MET A 842 4.14 -11.67 4.34
CA MET A 842 4.92 -10.44 4.44
C MET A 842 4.01 -9.22 4.62
N PHE A 843 4.32 -8.40 5.62
CA PHE A 843 3.60 -7.16 5.93
C PHE A 843 4.56 -5.98 5.85
N ASP A 844 4.33 -5.04 4.93
CA ASP A 844 5.16 -3.84 4.74
C ASP A 844 4.37 -2.60 5.18
N GLY A 845 4.79 -2.01 6.31
CA GLY A 845 4.21 -0.78 6.86
C GLY A 845 4.82 0.51 6.30
N GLY A 846 5.78 0.41 5.38
CA GLY A 846 6.52 1.52 4.77
C GLY A 846 7.33 2.33 5.78
N HIS A 847 6.66 3.22 6.50
CA HIS A 847 7.23 4.11 7.51
C HIS A 847 6.88 3.71 8.96
N ASN A 848 6.07 2.66 9.17
CA ASN A 848 5.66 2.19 10.50
C ASN A 848 5.95 0.70 10.71
N ASN A 849 6.19 0.30 11.95
CA ASN A 849 6.41 -1.10 12.36
C ASN A 849 5.31 -1.64 13.29
N GLU A 850 4.40 -0.79 13.77
CA GLU A 850 3.32 -1.17 14.68
C GLU A 850 2.28 -2.07 13.99
N VAL A 851 1.78 -1.65 12.82
CA VAL A 851 0.79 -2.44 12.07
C VAL A 851 1.37 -3.79 11.60
N PRO A 852 2.56 -3.84 10.96
CA PRO A 852 3.21 -5.12 10.63
C PRO A 852 3.40 -6.06 11.82
N SER A 853 3.80 -5.55 12.99
CA SER A 853 3.97 -6.36 14.21
C SER A 853 2.65 -6.94 14.72
N ILE A 854 1.57 -6.16 14.67
CA ILE A 854 0.22 -6.62 15.07
C ILE A 854 -0.28 -7.71 14.11
N LEU A 855 -0.07 -7.54 12.79
CA LEU A 855 -0.51 -8.49 11.76
C LEU A 855 0.26 -9.81 11.84
N GLN A 856 1.59 -9.76 11.98
CA GLN A 856 2.45 -10.94 12.15
C GLN A 856 1.98 -11.81 13.34
N ASN A 857 1.78 -11.20 14.51
CA ASN A 857 1.39 -11.87 15.75
C ASN A 857 -0.07 -12.38 15.79
N LYS A 858 -0.88 -12.11 14.77
CA LYS A 858 -2.33 -12.42 14.75
C LYS A 858 -2.79 -13.17 13.50
N LEU A 859 -1.98 -13.25 12.45
CA LEU A 859 -2.32 -14.00 11.25
C LEU A 859 -2.58 -15.49 11.52
N PRO A 860 -1.72 -16.26 12.23
CA PRO A 860 -1.89 -17.71 12.37
C PRO A 860 -3.22 -18.05 13.05
N ASP A 861 -3.46 -17.47 14.24
CA ASP A 861 -4.71 -17.62 15.00
C ASP A 861 -5.96 -17.36 14.13
N ILE A 862 -5.95 -16.27 13.36
CA ILE A 862 -7.12 -15.82 12.61
C ILE A 862 -7.33 -16.65 11.35
N LEU A 863 -6.25 -17.03 10.66
CA LEU A 863 -6.34 -17.87 9.47
C LEU A 863 -6.91 -19.24 9.82
N GLN A 864 -6.45 -19.86 10.92
CA GLN A 864 -7.01 -21.11 11.41
C GLN A 864 -8.51 -20.98 11.71
N ASN A 865 -8.91 -19.99 12.52
CA ASN A 865 -10.32 -19.77 12.89
C ASN A 865 -11.23 -19.52 11.68
N GLU A 866 -10.78 -18.77 10.67
CA GLU A 866 -11.57 -18.50 9.46
C GLU A 866 -11.56 -19.68 8.47
N TYR A 867 -10.51 -20.50 8.46
CA TYR A 867 -10.43 -21.73 7.66
C TYR A 867 -11.41 -22.80 8.19
N GLU A 868 -11.43 -23.04 9.50
CA GLU A 868 -12.37 -23.96 10.16
C GLU A 868 -13.85 -23.55 9.98
N GLN A 869 -14.13 -22.26 9.76
CA GLN A 869 -15.49 -21.72 9.56
C GLN A 869 -15.95 -21.68 8.10
N CYS A 870 -15.07 -21.90 7.11
CA CYS A 870 -15.38 -21.69 5.70
C CYS A 870 -15.57 -23.02 4.95
N GLU A 871 -16.81 -23.34 4.60
CA GLU A 871 -17.16 -24.47 3.72
C GLU A 871 -16.54 -24.38 2.31
N GLN A 872 -16.15 -23.17 1.86
CA GLN A 872 -15.60 -22.93 0.54
C GLN A 872 -14.11 -22.61 0.59
N SER A 873 -13.30 -23.47 -0.05
CA SER A 873 -11.84 -23.53 0.07
C SER A 873 -11.09 -22.25 -0.30
N ASN A 874 -11.70 -21.31 -1.03
CA ASN A 874 -10.98 -20.14 -1.56
C ASN A 874 -11.44 -18.81 -0.94
N ILE A 875 -12.47 -18.81 -0.07
CA ILE A 875 -13.01 -17.58 0.51
C ILE A 875 -12.39 -17.25 1.89
N TYR A 876 -11.89 -18.24 2.64
CA TYR A 876 -11.37 -18.05 4.00
C TYR A 876 -10.32 -16.93 4.09
N LEU A 877 -9.33 -16.88 3.18
CA LEU A 877 -8.31 -15.83 3.13
C LEU A 877 -8.90 -14.41 3.04
N LYS A 878 -10.06 -14.26 2.39
CA LYS A 878 -10.76 -12.97 2.31
C LYS A 878 -11.23 -12.54 3.69
N TYR A 879 -11.85 -13.45 4.43
CA TYR A 879 -12.32 -13.18 5.78
C TYR A 879 -11.17 -13.09 6.78
N THR A 880 -10.05 -13.77 6.57
CA THR A 880 -8.80 -13.56 7.31
C THR A 880 -8.33 -12.10 7.22
N PHE A 881 -8.29 -11.50 6.03
CA PHE A 881 -7.90 -10.09 5.85
C PHE A 881 -8.91 -9.13 6.52
N LEU A 882 -10.20 -9.38 6.38
CA LEU A 882 -11.25 -8.57 7.00
C LEU A 882 -11.27 -8.68 8.54
N ALA A 883 -10.95 -9.86 9.08
CA ALA A 883 -10.78 -10.08 10.51
C ALA A 883 -9.49 -9.42 11.05
N LEU A 884 -8.38 -9.50 10.32
CA LEU A 884 -7.14 -8.77 10.62
C LEU A 884 -7.38 -7.26 10.68
N GLN A 885 -8.13 -6.71 9.72
CA GLN A 885 -8.52 -5.29 9.71
C GLN A 885 -9.21 -4.86 11.02
N LYS A 886 -10.10 -5.69 11.58
CA LYS A 886 -10.75 -5.43 12.88
C LYS A 886 -9.75 -5.46 14.05
N ARG A 887 -8.75 -6.36 14.00
CA ARG A 887 -7.74 -6.47 15.07
C ARG A 887 -6.77 -5.28 15.14
N LEU A 888 -6.65 -4.48 14.07
CA LEU A 888 -5.86 -3.24 14.08
C LEU A 888 -6.47 -2.12 14.95
N LYS A 889 -7.75 -2.23 15.34
CA LYS A 889 -8.45 -1.29 16.24
C LYS A 889 -8.23 0.18 15.81
N THR A 890 -7.80 1.03 16.74
CA THR A 890 -7.51 2.46 16.52
C THR A 890 -6.19 2.69 15.78
N THR A 891 -5.20 1.80 15.90
CA THR A 891 -3.91 1.93 15.19
C THR A 891 -4.12 1.90 13.67
N GLY A 892 -4.96 0.99 13.19
CA GLY A 892 -5.34 0.87 11.78
C GLY A 892 -6.14 2.04 11.20
N GLN A 893 -6.55 3.01 12.03
CA GLN A 893 -7.28 4.20 11.57
C GLN A 893 -6.34 5.24 10.98
N ARG A 894 -5.06 5.25 11.39
CA ARG A 894 -4.03 6.20 10.91
C ARG A 894 -2.92 5.49 10.14
N LEU A 895 -2.45 4.36 10.65
CA LEU A 895 -1.37 3.57 10.08
C LEU A 895 -1.94 2.41 9.27
N GLY A 896 -1.14 1.90 8.34
CA GLY A 896 -1.50 0.75 7.50
C GLY A 896 -0.28 0.00 7.01
N ALA A 897 -0.53 -1.11 6.32
CA ALA A 897 0.47 -1.95 5.70
C ALA A 897 -0.05 -2.58 4.40
N ALA A 898 0.86 -2.81 3.45
CA ALA A 898 0.67 -3.80 2.40
C ALA A 898 0.82 -5.21 3.01
N ALA A 899 0.15 -6.20 2.43
CA ALA A 899 0.20 -7.58 2.91
C ALA A 899 0.18 -8.57 1.73
N THR A 900 0.96 -9.64 1.85
CA THR A 900 0.84 -10.83 1.01
C THR A 900 0.88 -12.04 1.92
N VAL A 901 -0.10 -12.94 1.76
CA VAL A 901 -0.23 -14.19 2.52
C VAL A 901 -0.30 -15.34 1.53
N ILE A 902 0.47 -16.39 1.78
CA ILE A 902 0.52 -17.62 1.01
C ILE A 902 0.30 -18.80 1.97
N HIS A 903 -0.73 -19.60 1.71
CA HIS A 903 -1.05 -20.82 2.46
C HIS A 903 -0.95 -22.03 1.53
N ILE A 904 -0.09 -22.99 1.88
CA ILE A 904 0.16 -24.22 1.12
C ILE A 904 -0.50 -25.37 1.86
N ARG A 905 -1.36 -26.11 1.17
CA ARG A 905 -2.10 -27.25 1.72
C ARG A 905 -2.10 -28.44 0.75
N PRO A 906 -2.27 -29.69 1.21
CA PRO A 906 -2.48 -30.82 0.29
C PRO A 906 -3.80 -30.68 -0.45
N LEU A 907 -3.85 -31.08 -1.72
CA LEU A 907 -5.10 -31.17 -2.48
C LEU A 907 -5.91 -32.36 -1.94
N SER A 908 -7.07 -32.09 -1.35
CA SER A 908 -8.00 -33.13 -0.90
C SER A 908 -8.41 -34.02 -2.08
N ARG A 909 -8.27 -35.34 -1.94
CA ARG A 909 -8.92 -36.29 -2.85
C ARG A 909 -10.41 -36.24 -2.58
N ASP A 910 -11.21 -36.03 -3.61
CA ASP A 910 -12.68 -36.12 -3.49
C ASP A 910 -13.07 -37.56 -3.14
N LEU A 911 -13.43 -37.78 -1.87
CA LEU A 911 -14.10 -39.00 -1.41
C LEU A 911 -15.60 -38.91 -1.74
N SER A 912 -15.93 -38.73 -3.02
CA SER A 912 -17.30 -38.79 -3.54
C SER A 912 -17.34 -39.04 -5.05
N ASN A 913 -17.18 -40.31 -5.46
CA ASN A 913 -17.75 -40.80 -6.72
C ASN A 913 -17.85 -42.34 -6.87
N ASP A 914 -17.75 -43.10 -5.77
CA ASP A 914 -18.16 -44.51 -5.71
C ASP A 914 -19.38 -44.65 -4.78
N ASN A 915 -20.56 -44.24 -5.29
CA ASN A 915 -21.91 -44.74 -4.93
C ASN A 915 -23.02 -43.76 -5.39
N THR A 916 -23.35 -43.74 -6.70
CA THR A 916 -24.67 -43.26 -7.20
C THR A 916 -24.93 -43.73 -8.65
N ASN A 917 -24.79 -45.03 -8.89
CA ASN A 917 -25.42 -45.66 -10.06
C ASN A 917 -26.75 -46.30 -9.63
N ILE A 918 -27.87 -45.60 -9.86
CA ILE A 918 -29.20 -46.17 -10.18
C ILE A 918 -30.15 -45.04 -10.64
N ASN A 919 -30.67 -45.21 -11.85
CA ASN A 919 -31.89 -44.64 -12.44
C ASN A 919 -32.02 -43.12 -12.74
N ASN A 920 -31.69 -42.80 -13.99
CA ASN A 920 -32.64 -42.38 -15.04
C ASN A 920 -33.44 -41.05 -14.96
N ASN A 921 -33.21 -40.28 -16.04
CA ASN A 921 -34.19 -39.61 -16.92
C ASN A 921 -34.30 -38.07 -16.91
N ASN A 922 -34.21 -37.56 -18.14
CA ASN A 922 -34.86 -36.38 -18.72
C ASN A 922 -34.23 -34.98 -18.59
N SER A 923 -33.32 -34.72 -19.54
CA SER A 923 -33.60 -33.83 -20.70
C SER A 923 -33.20 -32.34 -20.66
N ASN A 924 -32.57 -31.92 -21.77
CA ASN A 924 -32.69 -30.61 -22.44
C ASN A 924 -32.26 -29.35 -21.66
N ARG A 925 -31.11 -28.71 -21.94
CA ARG A 925 -30.79 -28.09 -23.24
C ARG A 925 -29.30 -27.77 -23.45
N SER A 926 -28.92 -27.74 -24.72
CA SER A 926 -27.59 -27.54 -25.31
C SER A 926 -27.27 -26.09 -25.69
N HIS A 927 -25.97 -25.89 -26.03
CA HIS A 927 -25.38 -24.83 -26.88
C HIS A 927 -25.22 -23.42 -26.28
N TYR A 928 -24.24 -22.57 -26.64
CA TYR A 928 -22.98 -22.63 -27.43
C TYR A 928 -22.09 -21.44 -26.93
N SER A 929 -20.75 -21.35 -27.01
CA SER A 929 -19.61 -22.30 -26.96
C SER A 929 -18.29 -21.51 -27.09
N SER A 930 -17.14 -22.02 -26.61
CA SER A 930 -15.80 -21.47 -26.88
C SER A 930 -14.90 -22.50 -27.58
N THR A 931 -14.15 -22.06 -28.58
CA THR A 931 -13.32 -22.91 -29.45
C THR A 931 -11.97 -23.26 -28.81
N THR A 932 -11.72 -24.55 -28.64
CA THR A 932 -10.38 -25.12 -28.45
C THR A 932 -9.91 -25.75 -29.76
N THR A 933 -8.65 -25.51 -30.14
CA THR A 933 -7.93 -26.34 -31.11
C THR A 933 -6.98 -27.26 -30.39
N SER A 934 -7.07 -28.55 -30.72
CA SER A 934 -6.46 -29.69 -30.06
C SER A 934 -4.95 -29.84 -30.29
N SER A 935 -4.24 -30.32 -29.27
CA SER A 935 -3.05 -31.15 -29.44
C SER A 935 -3.26 -32.49 -28.73
N THR A 936 -3.21 -33.58 -29.48
CA THR A 936 -3.39 -34.95 -29.01
C THR A 936 -2.28 -35.38 -28.05
N VAL A 937 -2.63 -35.95 -26.89
CA VAL A 937 -1.70 -36.70 -26.05
C VAL A 937 -2.22 -38.13 -25.91
N SER A 938 -1.38 -39.09 -26.27
CA SER A 938 -1.60 -40.52 -26.14
C SER A 938 -1.74 -40.96 -24.68
N SER A 939 -2.61 -41.94 -24.45
CA SER A 939 -2.80 -42.57 -23.14
C SER A 939 -1.54 -43.25 -22.61
N SER A 940 -0.99 -42.74 -21.52
CA SER A 940 0.01 -43.45 -20.70
C SER A 940 -0.27 -43.22 -19.21
N SER A 941 -0.57 -44.32 -18.50
CA SER A 941 -0.41 -44.52 -17.04
C SER A 941 -0.70 -43.33 -16.11
N ILE A 942 -1.83 -43.38 -15.40
CA ILE A 942 -2.19 -42.47 -14.31
C ILE A 942 -1.06 -42.41 -13.27
N SER A 943 -0.33 -41.30 -13.20
CA SER A 943 0.63 -41.06 -12.13
C SER A 943 -0.12 -40.71 -10.84
N ASN A 944 0.23 -41.38 -9.74
CA ASN A 944 -0.26 -41.09 -8.39
C ASN A 944 0.41 -39.82 -7.82
N ASP A 945 0.39 -38.73 -8.58
CA ASP A 945 1.07 -37.49 -8.23
C ASP A 945 0.33 -36.73 -7.13
N CYS A 946 1.04 -36.48 -6.04
CA CYS A 946 0.53 -35.75 -4.90
C CYS A 946 0.60 -34.26 -5.20
N ARG A 947 -0.58 -33.65 -5.36
CA ARG A 947 -0.75 -32.25 -5.69
C ARG A 947 -0.92 -31.45 -4.40
N PHE A 948 -0.20 -30.34 -4.29
CA PHE A 948 -0.44 -29.32 -3.28
C PHE A 948 -1.16 -28.15 -3.94
N GLU A 949 -1.94 -27.40 -3.17
CA GLU A 949 -2.51 -26.13 -3.59
C GLU A 949 -1.86 -25.00 -2.81
N LEU A 950 -1.42 -23.98 -3.53
CA LEU A 950 -0.85 -22.74 -3.03
C LEU A 950 -1.92 -21.65 -3.18
N ASN A 951 -2.48 -21.20 -2.06
CA ASN A 951 -3.51 -20.16 -2.00
C ASN A 951 -2.88 -18.83 -1.60
N VAL A 952 -3.15 -17.76 -2.36
CA VAL A 952 -2.51 -16.46 -2.22
C VAL A 952 -3.58 -15.38 -2.03
N ALA A 953 -3.33 -14.47 -1.10
CA ALA A 953 -4.11 -13.25 -0.95
C ALA A 953 -3.20 -12.04 -0.78
N ASN A 954 -3.44 -10.94 -1.52
CA ASN A 954 -2.62 -9.73 -1.40
C ASN A 954 -3.40 -8.41 -1.42
N VAL A 955 -2.89 -7.42 -0.67
CA VAL A 955 -3.20 -6.00 -0.76
C VAL A 955 -1.90 -5.19 -0.81
N GLY A 956 -1.90 -4.08 -1.55
CA GLY A 956 -0.77 -3.15 -1.57
C GLY A 956 0.28 -3.43 -2.66
N HIS A 957 1.57 -3.30 -2.32
CA HIS A 957 2.72 -3.55 -3.23
C HIS A 957 3.73 -4.58 -2.66
N CYS A 958 3.37 -5.38 -1.66
CA CYS A 958 4.07 -6.65 -1.45
C CYS A 958 3.73 -7.57 -2.63
N GLU A 959 4.74 -8.24 -3.18
CA GLU A 959 4.58 -9.06 -4.38
C GLU A 959 5.18 -10.44 -4.17
N ALA A 960 4.55 -11.44 -4.81
CA ALA A 960 5.07 -12.78 -4.90
C ALA A 960 4.93 -13.37 -6.32
N PHE A 961 5.82 -14.31 -6.63
CA PHE A 961 5.77 -15.10 -7.87
C PHE A 961 6.37 -16.49 -7.66
N LEU A 962 5.94 -17.40 -8.52
CA LEU A 962 6.33 -18.81 -8.59
C LEU A 962 7.31 -19.00 -9.75
N CYS A 963 8.40 -19.71 -9.51
CA CYS A 963 9.30 -20.20 -10.54
C CYS A 963 8.87 -21.62 -10.95
N ARG A 964 8.42 -21.77 -12.20
CA ARG A 964 8.04 -23.05 -12.80
C ARG A 964 8.94 -23.33 -14.00
N SER A 965 9.81 -24.32 -13.91
CA SER A 965 10.80 -24.67 -14.96
C SER A 965 11.61 -23.46 -15.44
N GLY A 966 12.03 -22.59 -14.51
CA GLY A 966 12.75 -21.35 -14.80
C GLY A 966 11.90 -20.17 -15.31
N VAL A 967 10.59 -20.31 -15.45
CA VAL A 967 9.68 -19.23 -15.90
C VAL A 967 9.00 -18.57 -14.70
N VAL A 968 8.90 -17.24 -14.73
CA VAL A 968 8.21 -16.42 -13.72
C VAL A 968 6.69 -16.50 -13.93
N HIS A 969 5.95 -16.90 -12.89
CA HIS A 969 4.49 -16.81 -12.84
C HIS A 969 4.05 -15.91 -11.68
N PRO A 970 3.39 -14.76 -11.93
CA PRO A 970 2.96 -13.87 -10.86
C PRO A 970 1.89 -14.53 -9.99
N LEU A 971 2.11 -14.49 -8.67
CA LEU A 971 1.17 -14.98 -7.66
C LEU A 971 0.28 -13.86 -7.09
N THR A 972 0.68 -12.60 -7.29
CA THR A 972 0.03 -11.41 -6.71
C THR A 972 -0.31 -10.36 -7.77
N ARG A 973 -1.37 -9.59 -7.53
CA ARG A 973 -1.78 -8.48 -8.40
C ARG A 973 -1.21 -7.13 -7.92
N ARG A 974 -0.77 -6.29 -8.86
CA ARG A 974 -0.36 -4.88 -8.62
C ARG A 974 -1.54 -3.91 -8.74
N PHE A 975 -1.89 -3.23 -7.66
CA PHE A 975 -2.99 -2.24 -7.63
C PHE A 975 -2.51 -0.81 -7.94
N THR A 976 -1.98 -0.57 -9.15
CA THR A 976 -1.45 0.76 -9.53
C THR A 976 -2.43 1.56 -10.39
N LEU A 977 -2.79 2.77 -9.96
CA LEU A 977 -3.78 3.65 -10.62
C LEU A 977 -3.59 3.86 -12.14
N PRO A 978 -2.36 4.06 -12.68
CA PRO A 978 -2.18 4.24 -14.12
C PRO A 978 -2.50 3.00 -14.98
N ASN A 979 -2.41 1.80 -14.38
CA ASN A 979 -2.48 0.53 -15.11
C ASN A 979 -3.79 -0.23 -14.81
N ASP A 980 -4.31 -0.14 -13.58
CA ASP A 980 -5.52 -0.84 -13.16
C ASP A 980 -6.78 0.02 -13.41
N LYS A 981 -7.42 -0.21 -14.56
CA LYS A 981 -8.66 0.46 -14.96
C LYS A 981 -9.84 0.21 -14.00
N ILE A 982 -9.82 -0.87 -13.23
CA ILE A 982 -10.90 -1.21 -12.29
C ILE A 982 -10.73 -0.36 -11.02
N GLU A 983 -9.53 -0.34 -10.46
CA GLU A 983 -9.20 0.48 -9.29
C GLU A 983 -9.29 1.98 -9.61
N TYR A 984 -8.86 2.40 -10.82
CA TYR A 984 -9.03 3.77 -11.30
C TYR A 984 -10.51 4.19 -11.36
N LYS A 985 -11.38 3.34 -11.93
CA LYS A 985 -12.84 3.58 -11.94
C LYS A 985 -13.44 3.57 -10.53
N ARG A 986 -12.94 2.73 -9.63
CA ARG A 986 -13.39 2.67 -8.23
C ARG A 986 -13.06 3.98 -7.50
N ILE A 987 -11.81 4.45 -7.60
CA ILE A 987 -11.36 5.68 -6.94
C ILE A 987 -11.98 6.94 -7.59
N ARG A 988 -12.18 6.98 -8.92
CA ARG A 988 -12.95 8.06 -9.59
C ARG A 988 -14.38 8.24 -9.08
N LYS A 989 -15.01 7.21 -8.51
CA LYS A 989 -16.35 7.32 -7.87
C LYS A 989 -16.29 7.93 -6.45
N THR A 990 -15.10 7.99 -5.87
CA THR A 990 -14.81 8.64 -4.59
C THR A 990 -14.32 10.06 -4.89
N ASN A 991 -14.64 11.03 -4.04
CA ASN A 991 -14.27 12.43 -4.30
C ASN A 991 -12.77 12.71 -4.05
N ILE A 992 -11.98 11.65 -3.80
CA ILE A 992 -10.61 11.72 -3.29
C ILE A 992 -9.64 12.15 -4.41
N ILE A 993 -8.69 13.00 -4.03
CA ILE A 993 -7.81 13.67 -4.98
C ILE A 993 -6.59 12.80 -5.26
N ILE A 994 -6.23 12.70 -6.54
CA ILE A 994 -5.02 12.05 -7.02
C ILE A 994 -4.11 13.18 -7.52
N ASN A 995 -2.92 13.32 -6.92
CA ASN A 995 -1.94 14.31 -7.38
C ASN A 995 -1.16 13.80 -8.62
N GLU A 996 -0.20 14.59 -9.12
CA GLU A 996 0.60 14.24 -10.30
C GLU A 996 1.38 12.92 -10.15
N ASP A 997 1.77 12.59 -8.92
CA ASP A 997 2.51 11.37 -8.56
C ASP A 997 1.61 10.13 -8.40
N ASN A 998 0.30 10.26 -8.64
CA ASN A 998 -0.73 9.26 -8.37
C ASN A 998 -1.00 8.97 -6.88
N MET A 999 -0.66 9.91 -6.00
CA MET A 999 -0.88 9.79 -4.56
C MET A 999 -2.30 10.20 -4.17
N ILE A 1000 -3.02 9.28 -3.51
CA ILE A 1000 -4.37 9.43 -2.96
C ILE A 1000 -4.30 10.38 -1.75
N ASN A 1001 -4.94 11.55 -1.86
CA ASN A 1001 -4.86 12.67 -0.90
C ASN A 1001 -3.42 13.04 -0.48
N ALA A 1002 -2.43 12.85 -1.37
CA ALA A 1002 -1.00 13.00 -1.08
C ALA A 1002 -0.46 12.09 0.05
N VAL A 1003 -1.19 11.04 0.47
CA VAL A 1003 -0.76 10.10 1.52
C VAL A 1003 -0.10 8.85 0.95
N THR A 1004 -0.70 8.21 -0.05
CA THR A 1004 -0.24 6.90 -0.57
C THR A 1004 -0.72 6.65 -2.00
N SER A 1005 0.06 5.94 -2.80
CA SER A 1005 -0.32 5.48 -4.15
C SER A 1005 -1.20 4.22 -4.13
N GLN A 1006 -1.42 3.65 -2.95
CA GLN A 1006 -2.04 2.35 -2.74
C GLN A 1006 -3.57 2.41 -2.72
N THR A 1007 -4.23 1.65 -3.59
CA THR A 1007 -5.69 1.60 -3.63
C THR A 1007 -6.29 0.59 -2.65
N ARG A 1008 -5.50 -0.38 -2.16
CA ARG A 1008 -5.90 -1.43 -1.22
C ARG A 1008 -4.80 -1.66 -0.19
N MET A 1009 -5.14 -1.62 1.10
CA MET A 1009 -4.22 -1.82 2.22
C MET A 1009 -4.98 -2.34 3.44
N LEU A 1010 -4.27 -3.00 4.36
CA LEU A 1010 -4.76 -3.18 5.73
C LEU A 1010 -4.44 -1.91 6.53
N GLY A 1011 -5.42 -1.33 7.22
CA GLY A 1011 -5.30 -0.04 7.91
C GLY A 1011 -5.50 1.17 7.00
N CYS A 1012 -4.95 2.33 7.40
CA CYS A 1012 -5.19 3.64 6.80
C CYS A 1012 -6.68 3.96 6.55
N THR A 1013 -7.58 3.48 7.41
CA THR A 1013 -9.02 3.49 7.12
C THR A 1013 -9.68 4.87 7.12
N PHE A 1014 -8.97 5.92 7.55
CA PHE A 1014 -9.36 7.32 7.31
C PHE A 1014 -9.42 7.70 5.81
N LEU A 1015 -8.80 6.91 4.93
CA LEU A 1015 -8.85 7.06 3.46
C LEU A 1015 -9.93 6.20 2.79
N TYR A 1016 -10.79 5.54 3.57
CA TYR A 1016 -12.03 4.96 3.04
C TYR A 1016 -12.91 6.09 2.46
N PRO A 1017 -13.54 5.93 1.27
CA PRO A 1017 -13.65 4.69 0.48
C PRO A 1017 -12.59 4.49 -0.63
N ALA A 1018 -11.57 5.35 -0.78
CA ALA A 1018 -10.52 5.11 -1.76
C ALA A 1018 -9.69 3.87 -1.41
N ILE A 1019 -9.36 3.68 -0.13
CA ILE A 1019 -8.60 2.53 0.37
C ILE A 1019 -9.53 1.54 1.07
N VAL A 1020 -9.43 0.26 0.68
CA VAL A 1020 -10.19 -0.85 1.25
C VAL A 1020 -9.29 -2.06 1.55
N PRO A 1021 -9.60 -2.88 2.58
CA PRO A 1021 -8.83 -4.06 2.97
C PRO A 1021 -9.07 -5.30 2.11
N ASN A 1022 -9.90 -5.21 1.07
CA ASN A 1022 -10.33 -6.31 0.22
C ASN A 1022 -9.16 -6.89 -0.60
N PRO A 1023 -8.68 -8.12 -0.34
CA PRO A 1023 -7.57 -8.71 -1.11
C PRO A 1023 -7.99 -9.12 -2.53
N ASP A 1024 -7.00 -9.22 -3.42
CA ASP A 1024 -7.09 -10.08 -4.61
C ASP A 1024 -6.64 -11.49 -4.17
N ILE A 1025 -7.32 -12.53 -4.66
CA ILE A 1025 -7.14 -13.92 -4.20
C ILE A 1025 -6.95 -14.82 -5.42
N SER A 1026 -5.98 -15.71 -5.35
CA SER A 1026 -5.68 -16.69 -6.41
C SER A 1026 -5.19 -18.01 -5.83
N SER A 1027 -5.46 -19.11 -6.53
CA SER A 1027 -5.12 -20.48 -6.12
C SER A 1027 -4.36 -21.17 -7.26
N PHE A 1028 -3.25 -21.82 -6.92
CA PHE A 1028 -2.36 -22.47 -7.88
C PHE A 1028 -2.09 -23.92 -7.46
N VAL A 1029 -2.26 -24.86 -8.38
CA VAL A 1029 -1.86 -26.25 -8.15
C VAL A 1029 -0.36 -26.38 -8.41
N LEU A 1030 0.37 -26.86 -7.40
CA LEU A 1030 1.80 -27.15 -7.46
C LEU A 1030 2.04 -28.54 -8.06
N GLY A 1031 3.11 -28.65 -8.86
CA GLY A 1031 3.59 -29.88 -9.45
C GLY A 1031 5.11 -29.96 -9.46
N LYS A 1032 5.66 -31.08 -9.99
CA LYS A 1032 7.11 -31.36 -10.02
C LYS A 1032 7.97 -30.31 -10.73
N THR A 1033 7.36 -29.52 -11.61
CA THR A 1033 8.00 -28.43 -12.37
C THR A 1033 8.22 -27.15 -11.55
N ASP A 1034 7.62 -27.05 -10.36
CA ASP A 1034 7.74 -25.88 -9.49
C ASP A 1034 8.99 -25.97 -8.63
N GLU A 1035 9.87 -24.97 -8.76
CA GLU A 1035 11.18 -24.96 -8.11
C GLU A 1035 11.13 -24.21 -6.76
N PHE A 1036 10.56 -23.00 -6.77
CA PHE A 1036 10.43 -22.13 -5.59
C PHE A 1036 9.41 -21.02 -5.85
N PHE A 1037 8.96 -20.36 -4.79
CA PHE A 1037 8.36 -19.02 -4.88
C PHE A 1037 9.13 -18.01 -4.04
N ILE A 1038 8.89 -16.73 -4.34
CA ILE A 1038 9.52 -15.59 -3.66
C ILE A 1038 8.42 -14.65 -3.23
N ILE A 1039 8.53 -14.09 -2.02
CA ILE A 1039 7.79 -12.91 -1.57
C ILE A 1039 8.83 -11.81 -1.27
N ALA A 1040 8.64 -10.61 -1.81
CA ALA A 1040 9.46 -9.45 -1.43
C ALA A 1040 8.69 -8.13 -1.50
N ASN A 1041 9.23 -7.11 -0.83
CA ASN A 1041 8.65 -5.78 -0.82
C ASN A 1041 8.91 -5.03 -2.14
N ASN A 1042 8.05 -4.04 -2.43
CA ASN A 1042 8.07 -3.26 -3.68
C ASN A 1042 9.44 -2.66 -4.01
N LEU A 1043 10.21 -2.26 -2.99
CA LEU A 1043 11.51 -1.62 -3.20
C LEU A 1043 12.47 -2.54 -3.94
N LEU A 1044 12.50 -3.85 -3.64
CA LEU A 1044 13.33 -4.81 -4.35
C LEU A 1044 13.01 -4.80 -5.86
N TRP A 1045 11.73 -4.83 -6.21
CA TRP A 1045 11.22 -4.87 -7.59
C TRP A 1045 11.32 -3.52 -8.34
N GLN A 1046 11.81 -2.46 -7.69
CA GLN A 1046 12.20 -1.21 -8.36
C GLN A 1046 13.62 -1.27 -8.92
N TYR A 1047 14.49 -2.10 -8.33
CA TYR A 1047 15.91 -2.25 -8.72
C TYR A 1047 16.18 -3.57 -9.44
N LEU A 1048 15.49 -4.66 -9.07
CA LEU A 1048 15.64 -5.99 -9.66
C LEU A 1048 14.44 -6.36 -10.55
N SER A 1049 14.73 -7.04 -11.66
CA SER A 1049 13.69 -7.69 -12.47
C SER A 1049 13.34 -9.09 -11.94
N HIS A 1050 12.11 -9.54 -12.15
CA HIS A 1050 11.68 -10.88 -11.70
C HIS A 1050 12.48 -12.01 -12.38
N ASP A 1051 12.77 -11.87 -13.68
CA ASP A 1051 13.57 -12.83 -14.46
C ASP A 1051 15.03 -12.91 -14.00
N GLU A 1052 15.62 -11.78 -13.59
CA GLU A 1052 16.93 -11.76 -12.96
C GLU A 1052 16.90 -12.45 -11.61
N ALA A 1053 15.97 -12.10 -10.72
CA ALA A 1053 15.85 -12.75 -9.42
C ALA A 1053 15.72 -14.29 -9.54
N VAL A 1054 14.97 -14.79 -10.53
CA VAL A 1054 14.92 -16.23 -10.85
C VAL A 1054 16.29 -16.76 -11.30
N ARG A 1055 16.99 -16.07 -12.21
CA ARG A 1055 18.31 -16.48 -12.70
C ARG A 1055 19.32 -16.64 -11.55
N GLU A 1056 19.40 -15.64 -10.67
CA GLU A 1056 20.34 -15.62 -9.54
C GLU A 1056 20.02 -16.73 -8.51
N ILE A 1057 18.73 -16.95 -8.21
CA ILE A 1057 18.31 -17.94 -7.21
C ILE A 1057 18.41 -19.38 -7.74
N ARG A 1058 18.29 -19.59 -9.06
CA ARG A 1058 18.48 -20.93 -9.64
C ARG A 1058 19.94 -21.41 -9.54
N GLN A 1059 20.91 -20.49 -9.51
CA GLN A 1059 22.33 -20.82 -9.33
C GLN A 1059 22.69 -21.17 -7.88
N ILE A 1060 21.89 -20.75 -6.88
CA ILE A 1060 22.18 -20.96 -5.46
C ILE A 1060 21.26 -22.02 -4.85
N SER A 1061 21.86 -23.07 -4.28
CA SER A 1061 21.13 -24.18 -3.65
C SER A 1061 20.51 -23.79 -2.30
N ASN A 1062 21.22 -23.01 -1.48
CA ASN A 1062 20.74 -22.59 -0.16
C ASN A 1062 19.88 -21.31 -0.26
N PRO A 1063 18.60 -21.34 0.16
CA PRO A 1063 17.71 -20.21 -0.05
C PRO A 1063 18.05 -18.99 0.84
N ILE A 1064 18.75 -19.15 1.97
CA ILE A 1064 19.18 -18.02 2.83
C ILE A 1064 20.25 -17.21 2.09
N SER A 1065 21.32 -17.87 1.61
CA SER A 1065 22.34 -17.22 0.77
C SER A 1065 21.73 -16.59 -0.48
N ALA A 1066 20.78 -17.27 -1.13
CA ALA A 1066 20.07 -16.74 -2.29
C ALA A 1066 19.23 -15.48 -1.96
N SER A 1067 18.60 -15.42 -0.78
CA SER A 1067 17.85 -14.23 -0.32
C SER A 1067 18.75 -13.05 0.00
N LYS A 1068 19.96 -13.29 0.50
CA LYS A 1068 20.97 -12.24 0.73
C LYS A 1068 21.55 -11.71 -0.57
N ARG A 1069 21.86 -12.58 -1.55
CA ARG A 1069 22.28 -12.14 -2.89
C ARG A 1069 21.31 -11.16 -3.53
N LEU A 1070 19.99 -11.37 -3.41
CA LEU A 1070 19.03 -10.39 -3.94
C LEU A 1070 19.09 -9.03 -3.20
N ILE A 1071 19.37 -9.02 -1.89
CA ILE A 1071 19.55 -7.77 -1.14
C ILE A 1071 20.85 -7.07 -1.56
N ASP A 1072 21.97 -7.80 -1.62
CA ASP A 1072 23.26 -7.26 -2.08
C ASP A 1072 23.15 -6.64 -3.47
N LEU A 1073 22.52 -7.35 -4.42
CA LEU A 1073 22.32 -6.86 -5.77
C LEU A 1073 21.49 -5.56 -5.78
N ALA A 1074 20.33 -5.55 -5.11
CA ALA A 1074 19.50 -4.37 -5.04
C ALA A 1074 20.22 -3.17 -4.37
N GLN A 1075 20.95 -3.39 -3.27
CA GLN A 1075 21.76 -2.36 -2.62
C GLN A 1075 22.88 -1.87 -3.55
N SER A 1076 23.55 -2.78 -4.27
CA SER A 1076 24.59 -2.45 -5.25
C SER A 1076 24.07 -1.69 -6.48
N TYR A 1077 22.76 -1.73 -6.75
CA TYR A 1077 22.09 -0.91 -7.76
C TYR A 1077 21.50 0.40 -7.17
N GLY A 1078 21.75 0.67 -5.89
CA GLY A 1078 21.41 1.92 -5.21
C GLY A 1078 20.19 1.88 -4.27
N ALA A 1079 19.66 0.70 -3.94
CA ALA A 1079 18.58 0.59 -2.95
C ALA A 1079 19.07 0.94 -1.54
N LYS A 1080 18.60 2.08 -1.01
CA LYS A 1080 19.06 2.66 0.27
C LYS A 1080 18.04 2.58 1.43
N GLU A 1081 16.84 2.03 1.21
CA GLU A 1081 15.81 1.83 2.25
C GLU A 1081 15.59 0.35 2.62
N ASN A 1082 14.51 0.05 3.34
CA ASN A 1082 14.23 -1.30 3.85
C ASN A 1082 13.99 -2.30 2.71
N LEU A 1083 14.77 -3.38 2.71
CA LEU A 1083 14.60 -4.52 1.81
C LEU A 1083 14.23 -5.76 2.62
N THR A 1084 13.37 -6.61 2.08
CA THR A 1084 13.03 -7.89 2.70
C THR A 1084 12.68 -8.92 1.64
N VAL A 1085 13.30 -10.10 1.73
CA VAL A 1085 13.18 -11.19 0.77
C VAL A 1085 12.90 -12.49 1.52
N LEU A 1086 11.84 -13.18 1.12
CA LEU A 1086 11.48 -14.52 1.57
C LEU A 1086 11.45 -15.45 0.36
N ILE A 1087 12.26 -16.51 0.38
CA ILE A 1087 12.34 -17.53 -0.67
C ILE A 1087 11.92 -18.86 -0.07
N VAL A 1088 11.03 -19.60 -0.73
CA VAL A 1088 10.62 -20.94 -0.30
C VAL A 1088 10.84 -21.90 -1.47
N ARG A 1089 11.80 -22.82 -1.31
CA ARG A 1089 12.20 -23.79 -2.33
C ARG A 1089 11.61 -25.17 -2.03
N PHE A 1090 11.05 -25.82 -3.05
CA PHE A 1090 10.34 -27.09 -2.93
C PHE A 1090 11.27 -28.30 -3.08
N HIS A 1091 10.96 -29.40 -2.39
CA HIS A 1091 11.72 -30.66 -2.39
C HIS A 1091 10.79 -31.87 -2.59
N PHE A 1092 9.94 -31.84 -3.62
CA PHE A 1092 8.91 -32.86 -3.85
C PHE A 1092 9.45 -34.28 -4.05
N ASP A 1093 10.70 -34.45 -4.47
CA ASP A 1093 11.33 -35.78 -4.63
C ASP A 1093 11.50 -36.52 -3.28
N LYS A 1094 11.74 -35.77 -2.19
CA LYS A 1094 11.84 -36.34 -0.83
C LYS A 1094 10.52 -37.02 -0.41
N TYR A 1095 9.39 -36.47 -0.84
CA TYR A 1095 8.07 -37.01 -0.55
C TYR A 1095 7.84 -38.37 -1.21
N GLN A 1096 8.29 -38.54 -2.45
CA GLN A 1096 8.16 -39.82 -3.17
C GLN A 1096 9.02 -40.91 -2.52
N LEU A 1097 10.26 -40.57 -2.16
CA LEU A 1097 11.16 -41.48 -1.46
C LEU A 1097 10.55 -42.01 -0.14
N GLN A 1098 10.01 -41.11 0.69
CA GLN A 1098 9.34 -41.49 1.95
C GLN A 1098 8.19 -42.48 1.73
N LYS A 1099 7.33 -42.24 0.73
CA LYS A 1099 6.25 -43.18 0.39
C LYS A 1099 6.77 -44.57 -0.02
N THR A 1100 7.85 -44.63 -0.80
CA THR A 1100 8.42 -45.92 -1.23
C THR A 1100 9.10 -46.70 -0.10
N SER A 1101 9.72 -46.03 0.88
CA SER A 1101 10.27 -46.70 2.06
C SER A 1101 9.18 -47.17 3.02
N SER A 1102 8.10 -46.39 3.22
CA SER A 1102 6.94 -46.85 4.00
C SER A 1102 6.25 -48.06 3.36
N ALA A 1103 6.08 -48.08 2.03
CA ALA A 1103 5.45 -49.20 1.32
C ALA A 1103 6.24 -50.51 1.51
N ARG A 1104 7.57 -50.47 1.33
CA ARG A 1104 8.45 -51.64 1.54
C ARG A 1104 8.38 -52.20 2.96
N PHE A 1105 8.16 -51.34 3.96
CA PHE A 1105 8.03 -51.75 5.36
C PHE A 1105 6.71 -52.50 5.62
N TYR A 1106 5.62 -52.08 4.96
CA TYR A 1106 4.35 -52.80 5.00
C TYR A 1106 4.39 -54.13 4.24
N ASP A 1107 5.05 -54.19 3.08
CA ASP A 1107 5.21 -55.44 2.31
C ASP A 1107 6.03 -56.50 3.09
N GLN A 1108 7.01 -56.08 3.91
CA GLN A 1108 7.75 -56.98 4.80
C GLN A 1108 6.92 -57.46 5.99
N LEU A 1109 6.01 -56.64 6.53
CA LEU A 1109 5.12 -57.03 7.63
C LEU A 1109 3.99 -57.98 7.20
N GLN A 1110 3.61 -58.01 5.91
CA GLN A 1110 2.55 -58.90 5.41
C GLN A 1110 3.01 -60.35 5.12
N GLN A 1111 4.30 -60.68 5.28
CA GLN A 1111 4.80 -62.06 5.06
C GLN A 1111 4.80 -62.96 6.31
N GLN A 1112 4.28 -62.50 7.45
CA GLN A 1112 4.06 -63.37 8.63
C GLN A 1112 2.58 -63.78 8.73
N GLN A 1113 2.33 -65.09 8.66
CA GLN A 1113 0.98 -65.67 8.61
C GLN A 1113 0.23 -65.55 9.96
N PRO A 1114 -1.12 -65.43 9.94
CA PRO A 1114 -1.93 -65.29 11.15
C PRO A 1114 -2.30 -66.64 11.76
N LEU A 1115 -2.17 -66.76 13.09
CA LEU A 1115 -2.79 -67.83 13.87
C LEU A 1115 -3.88 -67.29 14.80
N GLN A 1116 -4.98 -68.05 14.82
CA GLN A 1116 -6.30 -67.75 15.38
C GLN A 1116 -6.31 -67.41 16.89
N ARG A 1117 -7.18 -66.51 17.35
CA ARG A 1117 -8.50 -66.87 17.94
C ARG A 1117 -9.33 -65.70 18.52
N GLU A 1118 -10.64 -65.82 18.29
CA GLU A 1118 -11.79 -65.49 19.14
C GLU A 1118 -12.06 -64.06 19.65
N ARG A 1119 -13.30 -63.61 19.35
CA ARG A 1119 -13.95 -62.45 19.97
C ARG A 1119 -14.37 -62.76 21.41
N ARG A 1120 -14.02 -61.88 22.36
CA ARG A 1120 -14.84 -61.65 23.57
C ARG A 1120 -15.02 -60.16 23.82
N THR A 1121 -16.26 -59.79 24.13
CA THR A 1121 -16.71 -58.45 24.47
C THR A 1121 -16.24 -58.03 25.87
N TYR A 1122 -15.69 -56.83 26.03
CA TYR A 1122 -15.53 -56.21 27.35
C TYR A 1122 -15.79 -54.70 27.35
N SER A 1123 -16.44 -54.28 28.43
CA SER A 1123 -16.72 -52.89 28.81
C SER A 1123 -15.56 -52.27 29.60
N THR A 1124 -15.29 -50.99 29.34
CA THR A 1124 -14.74 -49.98 30.28
C THR A 1124 -13.81 -50.45 31.42
N SER A 1125 -12.49 -50.28 31.28
CA SER A 1125 -11.61 -49.73 32.32
C SER A 1125 -10.13 -49.61 31.89
N SER A 1126 -9.48 -48.51 32.33
CA SER A 1126 -8.02 -48.27 32.44
C SER A 1126 -7.07 -48.70 31.30
N ASN A 1127 -6.52 -47.72 30.58
CA ASN A 1127 -5.39 -47.91 29.66
C ASN A 1127 -4.10 -48.32 30.39
N LYS A 1128 -3.45 -49.40 29.94
CA LYS A 1128 -2.00 -49.62 30.06
C LYS A 1128 -1.38 -49.53 28.66
N PHE A 1129 -0.23 -48.88 28.55
CA PHE A 1129 0.62 -48.89 27.36
C PHE A 1129 1.81 -49.80 27.63
N ASP A 1130 1.89 -50.95 26.96
CA ASP A 1130 3.07 -51.80 26.93
C ASP A 1130 3.81 -51.58 25.60
N GLY A 1131 5.06 -51.12 25.68
CA GLY A 1131 5.94 -50.92 24.53
C GLY A 1131 7.34 -51.43 24.86
N MET A 1132 7.74 -52.55 24.27
CA MET A 1132 9.09 -53.10 24.42
C MET A 1132 10.07 -52.32 23.54
N ILE A 1133 11.22 -51.94 24.10
CA ILE A 1133 12.34 -51.34 23.35
C ILE A 1133 13.27 -52.48 22.92
N PRO A 1134 13.65 -52.60 21.63
CA PRO A 1134 14.60 -53.63 21.18
C PRO A 1134 15.99 -53.46 21.82
N SER A 1135 16.52 -54.54 22.36
CA SER A 1135 17.80 -54.56 23.09
C SER A 1135 19.02 -54.65 22.15
N SER A 1136 19.39 -53.55 21.51
CA SER A 1136 20.72 -53.36 20.92
C SER A 1136 21.03 -51.87 20.73
N GLN A 1137 22.13 -51.40 21.33
CA GLN A 1137 22.65 -50.01 21.31
C GLN A 1137 21.86 -48.99 22.14
N CYS A 1138 22.00 -49.04 23.48
CA CYS A 1138 21.69 -47.93 24.38
C CYS A 1138 22.62 -47.93 25.61
N ASP A 1139 23.82 -47.36 25.49
CA ASP A 1139 24.48 -46.74 26.64
C ASP A 1139 23.96 -45.30 26.74
N GLY A 1140 23.16 -45.04 27.78
CA GLY A 1140 22.49 -43.74 27.90
C GLY A 1140 21.60 -43.63 29.14
N SER A 1141 21.54 -42.41 29.69
CA SER A 1141 20.65 -42.10 30.82
C SER A 1141 19.23 -41.86 30.30
N VAL A 1142 18.25 -42.65 30.74
CA VAL A 1142 16.84 -42.47 30.35
C VAL A 1142 16.08 -41.80 31.49
N ALA A 1143 15.73 -40.53 31.30
CA ALA A 1143 14.87 -39.79 32.20
C ALA A 1143 13.40 -40.02 31.82
N VAL A 1144 12.63 -40.70 32.68
CA VAL A 1144 11.19 -40.90 32.47
C VAL A 1144 10.43 -39.95 33.40
N VAL A 1145 9.75 -38.97 32.79
CA VAL A 1145 8.93 -37.98 33.50
C VAL A 1145 7.49 -38.49 33.56
N PHE A 1146 7.02 -38.82 34.76
CA PHE A 1146 5.63 -39.19 34.98
C PHE A 1146 4.81 -37.96 35.33
N GLN A 1147 3.93 -37.55 34.42
CA GLN A 1147 2.97 -36.48 34.65
C GLN A 1147 1.62 -37.10 35.06
N THR A 1148 1.28 -37.01 36.34
CA THR A 1148 -0.03 -37.43 36.84
C THR A 1148 -1.05 -36.29 36.69
N HIS A 1149 -2.34 -36.63 36.60
CA HIS A 1149 -3.42 -35.63 36.44
C HIS A 1149 -3.52 -34.60 37.59
N THR A 1150 -2.81 -34.81 38.71
CA THR A 1150 -2.77 -33.89 39.87
C THR A 1150 -1.45 -33.11 39.95
N ALA A 1151 -1.13 -32.39 38.87
CA ALA A 1151 -0.20 -31.24 38.80
C ALA A 1151 1.14 -31.35 39.56
N THR A 1152 1.70 -32.56 39.70
CA THR A 1152 2.99 -32.81 40.33
C THR A 1152 3.77 -33.82 39.51
N SER A 1153 4.81 -33.34 38.83
CA SER A 1153 5.73 -34.16 38.03
C SER A 1153 6.74 -34.87 38.94
N ALA A 1154 6.78 -36.20 38.87
CA ALA A 1154 7.86 -36.99 39.45
C ALA A 1154 8.87 -37.34 38.35
N ILE A 1155 10.15 -37.07 38.60
CA ILE A 1155 11.24 -37.46 37.71
C ILE A 1155 11.87 -38.73 38.26
N VAL A 1156 11.81 -39.80 37.48
CA VAL A 1156 12.54 -41.05 37.71
C VAL A 1156 13.68 -41.07 36.70
N CYS A 1157 14.91 -40.98 37.18
CA CYS A 1157 16.09 -41.10 36.33
C CYS A 1157 16.62 -42.53 36.44
N VAL A 1158 16.57 -43.27 35.33
CA VAL A 1158 17.09 -44.64 35.24
C VAL A 1158 18.39 -44.58 34.45
N GLN A 1159 19.50 -44.92 35.12
CA GLN A 1159 20.79 -45.08 34.49
C GLN A 1159 21.12 -46.57 34.41
N ILE A 1160 21.34 -47.04 33.19
CA ILE A 1160 21.83 -48.39 32.89
C ILE A 1160 23.27 -48.22 32.43
N TYR A 1161 24.20 -48.90 33.11
CA TYR A 1161 25.63 -48.90 32.79
C TYR A 1161 26.19 -50.29 33.13
N ASP A 1162 26.89 -50.93 32.19
CA ASP A 1162 27.42 -52.31 32.33
C ASP A 1162 26.43 -53.33 32.94
N GLY A 1163 25.16 -53.27 32.51
CA GLY A 1163 24.09 -54.17 32.99
C GLY A 1163 23.59 -53.89 34.42
N ILE A 1164 24.13 -52.89 35.12
CA ILE A 1164 23.65 -52.43 36.42
C ILE A 1164 22.61 -51.33 36.21
N ILE A 1165 21.39 -51.56 36.69
CA ILE A 1165 20.30 -50.58 36.66
C ILE A 1165 20.31 -49.81 37.98
N SER A 1166 20.65 -48.52 37.93
CA SER A 1166 20.48 -47.59 39.04
C SER A 1166 19.26 -46.70 38.80
N VAL A 1167 18.42 -46.55 39.84
CA VAL A 1167 17.20 -45.74 39.78
C VAL A 1167 17.29 -44.65 40.83
N SER A 1168 17.26 -43.39 40.40
CA SER A 1168 17.19 -42.24 41.28
C SER A 1168 15.83 -41.53 41.14
N THR A 1169 15.24 -41.19 42.27
CA THR A 1169 13.91 -40.56 42.36
C THR A 1169 13.97 -39.34 43.25
N VAL A 1170 13.53 -38.18 42.73
CA VAL A 1170 13.26 -36.99 43.53
C VAL A 1170 11.77 -36.97 43.87
N LEU A 1171 11.44 -37.25 45.14
CA LEU A 1171 10.07 -37.29 45.64
C LEU A 1171 9.87 -36.36 46.83
N LYS A 1172 8.72 -35.69 46.91
CA LYS A 1172 8.22 -35.15 48.19
C LYS A 1172 7.85 -36.32 49.12
N ARG A 1173 8.19 -36.17 50.40
CA ARG A 1173 7.88 -37.12 51.50
C ARG A 1173 6.44 -37.61 51.40
N GLY A 1174 6.24 -38.93 51.37
CA GLY A 1174 4.93 -39.59 51.39
C GLY A 1174 4.52 -40.32 50.10
N SER A 1175 5.22 -40.09 48.99
CA SER A 1175 4.91 -40.75 47.70
C SER A 1175 5.43 -42.19 47.64
N LYS A 1176 4.59 -43.16 47.26
CA LYS A 1176 4.98 -44.57 47.01
C LYS A 1176 4.88 -44.91 45.53
N ILE A 1177 6.00 -45.35 44.94
CA ILE A 1177 6.07 -45.89 43.57
C ILE A 1177 6.45 -47.37 43.67
N ARG A 1178 5.82 -48.24 42.86
CA ARG A 1178 6.27 -49.63 42.64
C ARG A 1178 6.92 -49.70 41.27
N VAL A 1179 8.20 -50.06 41.24
CA VAL A 1179 8.92 -50.43 40.03
C VAL A 1179 8.96 -51.96 39.97
N ALA A 1180 8.56 -52.54 38.86
CA ALA A 1180 8.79 -53.95 38.55
C ALA A 1180 9.82 -54.01 37.42
N VAL A 1181 10.87 -54.81 37.62
CA VAL A 1181 11.83 -55.17 36.59
C VAL A 1181 11.43 -56.56 36.08
N VAL A 1182 11.35 -56.72 34.76
CA VAL A 1182 11.05 -57.98 34.05
C VAL A 1182 12.24 -58.30 33.17
#